data_AF-A0A2H4SM71-F1
#
_entry.id   AF-A0A2H4SM71-F1
#
_cell.length_a   1.000
_cell.length_b   1.000
_cell.length_c   1.000
_cell.angle_alpha   90.00
_cell.angle_beta   90.00
_cell.angle_gamma   90.00
#
_symmetry.space_group_name_H-M   'P 1'
#
loop_
_entity.id
_entity.type
_entity.pdbx_description
1 polymer ?
#
loop_
_entity_poly.entity_id
_entity_poly.type
_entity_poly.pdbx_seq_one_letter_code
_entity_poly.pdbx_strand_id
1 'polypeptide(L)'
;MPVTDLPLKAYLCHCSICRYNTGTLASMHANLGQGVEPKWIAPSSIDSVVSYKIPSVGYTPKSCSTCGCHIGAVGNDDGGWTLATSILEEHGRDVVNITSHVFNYSAGDGGLAGILTHMQGKTIPTWNPKDDQPNAAAPKPQLETGTDGQERLRAQCHCGGVSFTIPRPTKDMAEHAYAQRFVSPLDQKKWYGTLDLCDDCRLINGTPVASWIFVPINVIEPTLGEDLELGTIKTYGSSDGVTRAFCSVCSATIFFLQHDRRYNGVPVADISTGLLRAPDGAMAESWITWRTRASFEGDGLAFDKDMAEGIVEGMKKWTAKKNARCSRDLPKPKHRKRPYFDAACIAAASFPHSQALPRTATASPAHNGDLCRHQILQPDANTADKDAIDALNTLQTPYEVIEARRKAGIKPNAASMREMRIYLNRIGYSVRPLPLCPPQCLSAGYLQHTHSHARQPSDLDRLNIIHVAGTKGKGSTCAFVDSILGEYRESRHTPAKTGLFISPHLIAVRERIRINSAPISEALFAKYFFEVWDRLESSSSSSTRQPDDDDEGGGTVVLPPGSKPIYGRYLTLVSWHAFLQEGVDVAVYETGVGGEYDATNLVPHPLAAGITTLGIDHVYVLGDTVAKIAWHKAGIIKTGRPALTVEQFPDAAEVLRARAADKGVALRELPVDPRLASVRIRPAATFQKRNASLAVALAETALEQLGVDTGDDGKGLPREFVRGLEKTSFRGRCEVKAEDKIIWHVDGAHTADSLKVSAKWFASETEKRTGPRVLIFNQQGRAEAVDFLASICAASKKQPAPPPSEAQSFDYVIFCTNVTYAATGYKRDFVNRQVDPAEVAGMTAQRRFADTWARLDPGADVRVLPTIEEALACARGLGADLPEGSTVQAYVTGSLHLVGGALGILEQADAL
;
A
#
# COMPACT_ATOMS: atom_id res chain seq x y z
N MET A 1 27.77 -14.07 14.01
CA MET A 1 28.58 -13.06 14.73
C MET A 1 28.84 -13.56 16.15
N PRO A 2 29.93 -13.18 16.83
CA PRO A 2 30.12 -13.53 18.24
C PRO A 2 29.04 -12.83 19.08
N VAL A 3 28.14 -13.61 19.69
CA VAL A 3 27.00 -13.05 20.47
C VAL A 3 27.48 -12.23 21.67
N THR A 4 28.68 -12.51 22.19
CA THR A 4 29.32 -11.79 23.29
C THR A 4 29.73 -10.36 22.95
N ASP A 5 29.86 -10.04 21.67
CA ASP A 5 30.36 -8.74 21.20
C ASP A 5 29.23 -7.81 20.74
N LEU A 6 27.96 -8.25 20.91
CA LEU A 6 26.79 -7.45 20.61
C LEU A 6 26.48 -6.42 21.71
N PRO A 7 26.09 -5.19 21.36
CA PRO A 7 26.06 -4.66 20.00
C PRO A 7 27.46 -4.38 19.44
N LEU A 8 27.68 -4.72 18.16
CA LEU A 8 28.95 -4.45 17.48
C LEU A 8 29.22 -2.95 17.46
N LYS A 9 30.41 -2.56 17.92
CA LYS A 9 30.85 -1.17 17.86
C LYS A 9 31.23 -0.81 16.43
N ALA A 10 30.32 -0.13 15.74
CA ALA A 10 30.56 0.37 14.42
C ALA A 10 31.11 1.81 14.43
N TYR A 11 31.85 2.15 13.39
CA TYR A 11 32.29 3.50 13.10
C TYR A 11 31.96 3.87 11.65
N LEU A 12 31.78 5.16 11.40
CA LEU A 12 31.59 5.71 10.06
C LEU A 12 32.92 6.25 9.54
N CYS A 13 33.48 5.58 8.55
CA CYS A 13 34.72 5.95 7.91
C CYS A 13 34.48 6.91 6.75
N HIS A 14 35.14 8.07 6.83
CA HIS A 14 35.05 9.14 5.84
C HIS A 14 36.33 9.31 5.04
N CYS A 15 37.29 8.36 5.09
CA CYS A 15 38.53 8.51 4.35
C CYS A 15 38.31 8.51 2.83
N SER A 16 39.16 9.23 2.10
CA SER A 16 39.12 9.27 0.64
C SER A 16 39.19 7.88 0.00
N ILE A 17 39.94 6.96 0.59
CA ILE A 17 40.05 5.57 0.12
C ILE A 17 38.68 4.89 0.16
N CYS A 18 37.97 4.91 1.29
CA CYS A 18 36.64 4.32 1.40
C CYS A 18 35.69 4.97 0.41
N ARG A 19 35.65 6.32 0.34
CA ARG A 19 34.75 7.02 -0.59
C ARG A 19 34.99 6.66 -2.06
N TYR A 20 36.26 6.64 -2.48
CA TYR A 20 36.63 6.34 -3.87
C TYR A 20 36.52 4.85 -4.20
N ASN A 21 36.55 3.97 -3.18
CA ASN A 21 36.43 2.54 -3.35
C ASN A 21 34.97 2.06 -3.31
N THR A 22 34.07 2.73 -2.59
CA THR A 22 32.63 2.38 -2.55
C THR A 22 31.78 3.22 -3.48
N GLY A 23 32.22 4.45 -3.78
CA GLY A 23 31.42 5.46 -4.50
C GLY A 23 30.58 6.34 -3.57
N THR A 24 30.59 6.12 -2.25
CA THR A 24 29.70 6.81 -1.30
C THR A 24 30.44 7.82 -0.42
N LEU A 25 29.68 8.66 0.31
CA LEU A 25 30.27 9.69 1.18
C LEU A 25 30.92 9.12 2.46
N ALA A 26 30.49 7.94 2.91
CA ALA A 26 31.06 7.23 4.05
C ALA A 26 30.73 5.73 3.99
N SER A 27 31.52 4.94 4.71
CA SER A 27 31.29 3.50 4.92
C SER A 27 31.11 3.20 6.40
N MET A 28 30.25 2.24 6.74
CA MET A 28 29.99 1.82 8.12
C MET A 28 30.63 0.47 8.39
N HIS A 29 31.53 0.41 9.37
CA HIS A 29 32.38 -0.74 9.60
C HIS A 29 32.39 -1.16 11.07
N ALA A 30 32.45 -2.47 11.34
CA ALA A 30 32.73 -3.01 12.66
C ALA A 30 33.85 -4.06 12.58
N ASN A 31 34.81 -4.00 13.51
CA ASN A 31 35.90 -4.98 13.60
C ASN A 31 35.41 -6.22 14.37
N LEU A 32 35.64 -7.41 13.83
CA LEU A 32 35.20 -8.68 14.42
C LEU A 32 36.23 -9.30 15.39
N GLY A 33 37.41 -8.71 15.53
CA GLY A 33 38.51 -9.24 16.34
C GLY A 33 39.35 -10.29 15.61
N GLN A 34 40.48 -10.67 16.22
CA GLN A 34 41.36 -11.71 15.67
C GLN A 34 40.71 -13.10 15.78
N GLY A 35 40.86 -13.91 14.73
CA GLY A 35 40.36 -15.28 14.68
C GLY A 35 38.86 -15.44 14.38
N VAL A 36 38.13 -14.33 14.15
CA VAL A 36 36.72 -14.37 13.74
C VAL A 36 36.62 -14.17 12.23
N GLU A 37 36.33 -15.26 11.51
CA GLU A 37 36.17 -15.25 10.06
C GLU A 37 34.69 -15.42 9.64
N PRO A 38 34.21 -14.69 8.62
CA PRO A 38 32.89 -14.91 8.05
C PRO A 38 32.74 -16.32 7.48
N LYS A 39 31.62 -16.97 7.80
CA LYS A 39 31.23 -18.22 7.16
C LYS A 39 30.37 -17.91 5.94
N TRP A 40 30.74 -18.49 4.81
CA TRP A 40 30.00 -18.33 3.56
C TRP A 40 28.84 -19.31 3.50
N ILE A 41 27.64 -18.80 3.17
CA ILE A 41 26.41 -19.59 3.05
C ILE A 41 26.07 -19.72 1.57
N ALA A 42 25.89 -20.95 1.09
CA ALA A 42 25.57 -21.22 -0.30
C ALA A 42 24.26 -20.50 -0.73
N PRO A 43 24.19 -19.97 -1.97
CA PRO A 43 25.15 -20.16 -3.07
C PRO A 43 26.41 -19.27 -2.99
N SER A 44 26.50 -18.35 -2.03
CA SER A 44 27.66 -17.47 -1.86
C SER A 44 28.90 -18.25 -1.40
N SER A 45 30.06 -17.90 -1.96
CA SER A 45 31.36 -18.44 -1.56
C SER A 45 32.43 -17.35 -1.55
N ILE A 46 33.57 -17.63 -0.93
CA ILE A 46 34.74 -16.74 -0.99
C ILE A 46 35.21 -16.52 -2.45
N ASP A 47 34.95 -17.46 -3.36
CA ASP A 47 35.27 -17.33 -4.79
C ASP A 47 34.38 -16.29 -5.49
N SER A 48 33.24 -15.93 -4.88
CA SER A 48 32.33 -14.88 -5.35
C SER A 48 32.76 -13.48 -4.86
N VAL A 49 33.95 -13.36 -4.28
CA VAL A 49 34.47 -12.12 -3.68
C VAL A 49 35.67 -11.59 -4.47
N VAL A 50 35.57 -10.34 -4.90
CA VAL A 50 36.70 -9.57 -5.46
C VAL A 50 37.49 -8.96 -4.32
N SER A 51 38.82 -9.09 -4.40
CA SER A 51 39.76 -8.48 -3.47
C SER A 51 40.60 -7.44 -4.20
N TYR A 52 40.65 -6.22 -3.67
CA TYR A 52 41.44 -5.14 -4.24
C TYR A 52 42.52 -4.72 -3.26
N LYS A 53 43.77 -5.16 -3.48
CA LYS A 53 44.88 -4.81 -2.58
C LYS A 53 45.33 -3.37 -2.84
N ILE A 54 45.27 -2.53 -1.81
CA ILE A 54 45.69 -1.13 -1.88
C ILE A 54 47.08 -1.02 -1.23
N PRO A 55 48.16 -0.71 -1.97
CA PRO A 55 49.53 -0.79 -1.46
C PRO A 55 49.82 0.10 -0.23
N SER A 56 49.11 1.22 -0.09
CA SER A 56 49.35 2.23 0.93
C SER A 56 48.51 2.07 2.21
N VAL A 57 47.77 0.97 2.36
CA VAL A 57 46.98 0.68 3.58
C VAL A 57 47.14 -0.78 4.02
N GLY A 58 47.08 -0.98 5.34
CA GLY A 58 47.24 -2.30 5.99
C GLY A 58 46.02 -3.23 5.88
N TYR A 59 45.11 -3.01 4.93
CA TYR A 59 43.93 -3.87 4.74
C TYR A 59 43.59 -4.06 3.25
N THR A 60 42.86 -5.12 2.95
CA THR A 60 42.36 -5.47 1.62
C THR A 60 40.84 -5.48 1.63
N PRO A 61 40.16 -4.50 0.98
CA PRO A 61 38.72 -4.53 0.73
C PRO A 61 38.24 -5.82 0.05
N LYS A 62 37.03 -6.22 0.41
CA LYS A 62 36.32 -7.41 -0.06
C LYS A 62 34.95 -7.00 -0.56
N SER A 63 34.63 -7.36 -1.80
CA SER A 63 33.37 -6.97 -2.44
C SER A 63 32.76 -8.10 -3.27
N CYS A 64 31.45 -8.06 -3.49
CA CYS A 64 30.76 -9.03 -4.35
C CYS A 64 31.18 -8.87 -5.82
N SER A 65 31.57 -9.97 -6.49
CA SER A 65 31.97 -9.96 -7.91
C SER A 65 30.83 -9.72 -8.91
N THR A 66 29.59 -9.93 -8.46
CA THR A 66 28.38 -9.77 -9.28
C THR A 66 27.90 -8.33 -9.30
N CYS A 67 27.74 -7.71 -8.14
CA CYS A 67 27.10 -6.40 -8.00
C CYS A 67 28.02 -5.27 -7.50
N GLY A 68 29.25 -5.58 -7.09
CA GLY A 68 30.20 -4.61 -6.53
C GLY A 68 30.02 -4.29 -5.04
N CYS A 69 29.04 -4.91 -4.37
CA CYS A 69 28.74 -4.61 -2.97
C CYS A 69 29.95 -4.74 -2.04
N HIS A 70 30.22 -3.69 -1.24
CA HIS A 70 31.27 -3.66 -0.24
C HIS A 70 30.89 -4.54 0.96
N ILE A 71 31.57 -5.68 1.12
CA ILE A 71 31.31 -6.64 2.21
C ILE A 71 32.12 -6.28 3.45
N GLY A 72 33.33 -5.76 3.26
CA GLY A 72 34.24 -5.48 4.36
C GLY A 72 35.69 -5.36 3.91
N ALA A 73 36.62 -5.61 4.82
CA ALA A 73 38.04 -5.68 4.57
C ALA A 73 38.72 -6.68 5.50
N VAL A 74 39.86 -7.19 5.05
CA VAL A 74 40.73 -8.09 5.83
C VAL A 74 42.05 -7.37 6.09
N GLY A 75 42.51 -7.34 7.32
CA GLY A 75 43.84 -6.82 7.68
C GLY A 75 44.94 -7.63 6.99
N ASN A 76 45.90 -6.93 6.38
CA ASN A 76 46.99 -7.57 5.62
C ASN A 76 47.98 -8.30 6.54
N ASP A 77 48.14 -7.81 7.78
CA ASP A 77 49.15 -8.31 8.72
C ASP A 77 48.56 -9.28 9.76
N ASP A 78 47.32 -9.07 10.19
CA ASP A 78 46.67 -9.85 11.25
C ASP A 78 45.53 -10.76 10.76
N GLY A 79 45.14 -10.66 9.49
CA GLY A 79 44.01 -11.39 8.92
C GLY A 79 42.64 -11.01 9.52
N GLY A 80 42.58 -9.96 10.35
CA GLY A 80 41.39 -9.57 11.09
C GLY A 80 40.30 -9.03 10.14
N TRP A 81 39.06 -9.47 10.35
CA TRP A 81 37.93 -9.01 9.54
C TRP A 81 37.32 -7.73 10.09
N THR A 82 37.14 -6.77 9.19
CA THR A 82 36.29 -5.59 9.40
C THR A 82 35.09 -5.72 8.48
N LEU A 83 33.89 -5.85 9.04
CA LEU A 83 32.66 -6.07 8.28
C LEU A 83 31.97 -4.75 7.94
N ALA A 84 31.42 -4.64 6.73
CA ALA A 84 30.44 -3.62 6.40
C ALA A 84 29.11 -3.95 7.09
N THR A 85 28.75 -3.20 8.13
CA THR A 85 27.55 -3.52 8.91
C THR A 85 26.25 -3.17 8.19
N SER A 86 26.34 -2.40 7.09
CA SER A 86 25.20 -2.03 6.26
C SER A 86 24.56 -3.18 5.49
N ILE A 87 25.21 -4.35 5.40
CA ILE A 87 24.66 -5.53 4.71
C ILE A 87 24.13 -6.59 5.67
N LEU A 88 24.10 -6.31 6.97
CA LEU A 88 23.56 -7.25 7.95
C LEU A 88 22.04 -7.37 7.78
N GLU A 89 21.57 -8.62 7.76
CA GLU A 89 20.15 -8.96 7.74
C GLU A 89 19.50 -8.55 9.07
N GLU A 90 20.11 -8.94 10.19
CA GLU A 90 19.78 -8.42 11.52
C GLU A 90 20.44 -7.06 11.73
N HIS A 91 19.65 -6.05 12.10
CA HIS A 91 20.10 -4.68 12.33
C HIS A 91 19.32 -4.05 13.49
N GLY A 92 19.72 -2.85 13.89
CA GLY A 92 19.19 -2.16 15.06
C GLY A 92 20.18 -2.15 16.24
N ARG A 93 19.80 -1.43 17.29
CA ARG A 93 20.72 -1.01 18.37
C ARG A 93 21.34 -2.14 19.18
N ASP A 94 20.65 -3.25 19.29
CA ASP A 94 21.14 -4.43 20.02
C ASP A 94 22.12 -5.25 19.17
N VAL A 95 22.24 -4.92 17.87
CA VAL A 95 23.09 -5.62 16.90
C VAL A 95 24.29 -4.76 16.50
N VAL A 96 24.06 -3.48 16.16
CA VAL A 96 25.09 -2.53 15.73
C VAL A 96 24.89 -1.22 16.47
N ASN A 97 25.98 -0.68 17.01
CA ASN A 97 25.99 0.61 17.68
C ASN A 97 27.02 1.53 17.04
N ILE A 98 26.57 2.63 16.44
CA ILE A 98 27.45 3.63 15.82
C ILE A 98 28.11 4.47 16.91
N THR A 99 29.42 4.32 17.06
CA THR A 99 30.18 4.91 18.17
C THR A 99 30.95 6.16 17.80
N SER A 100 31.35 6.33 16.53
CA SER A 100 32.18 7.46 16.12
C SER A 100 32.18 7.71 14.61
N HIS A 101 32.57 8.94 14.23
CA HIS A 101 33.11 9.24 12.91
C HIS A 101 34.63 9.12 12.93
N VAL A 102 35.20 8.54 11.89
CA VAL A 102 36.66 8.43 11.73
C VAL A 102 37.11 8.98 10.38
N PHE A 103 38.30 9.60 10.36
CA PHE A 103 38.94 10.17 9.15
C PHE A 103 38.12 11.25 8.43
N ASN A 104 37.23 11.97 9.13
CA ASN A 104 36.38 13.01 8.53
C ASN A 104 37.18 14.22 8.01
N TYR A 105 38.39 14.47 8.51
CA TYR A 105 39.25 15.51 7.93
C TYR A 105 39.61 15.22 6.48
N SER A 106 39.65 13.95 6.07
CA SER A 106 39.87 13.54 4.67
C SER A 106 38.71 13.95 3.74
N ALA A 107 37.55 14.34 4.27
CA ALA A 107 36.45 14.88 3.48
C ALA A 107 36.67 16.37 3.09
N GLY A 108 37.52 17.10 3.82
CA GLY A 108 37.82 18.52 3.57
C GLY A 108 36.73 19.48 4.07
N ASP A 109 35.46 19.24 3.73
CA ASP A 109 34.30 20.07 4.11
C ASP A 109 33.45 19.49 5.26
N GLY A 110 33.93 18.40 5.86
CA GLY A 110 33.24 17.66 6.90
C GLY A 110 32.32 16.54 6.38
N GLY A 111 32.02 16.49 5.07
CA GLY A 111 31.26 15.41 4.45
C GLY A 111 29.96 15.06 5.18
N LEU A 112 29.65 13.76 5.22
CA LEU A 112 28.49 13.24 5.96
C LEU A 112 28.63 13.43 7.48
N ALA A 113 29.84 13.49 8.04
CA ALA A 113 30.03 13.78 9.47
C ALA A 113 29.57 15.19 9.87
N GLY A 114 29.64 16.14 8.94
CA GLY A 114 29.11 17.49 9.12
C GLY A 114 27.58 17.57 9.08
N ILE A 115 26.92 16.50 8.62
CA ILE A 115 25.47 16.35 8.54
C ILE A 115 24.99 15.53 9.74
N LEU A 116 25.47 14.28 9.87
CA LEU A 116 25.13 13.36 10.94
C LEU A 116 25.92 13.67 12.22
N THR A 117 25.69 14.84 12.80
CA THR A 117 26.47 15.29 13.97
C THR A 117 25.99 14.68 15.28
N HIS A 118 24.73 14.23 15.33
CA HIS A 118 24.07 13.72 16.52
C HIS A 118 23.24 12.48 16.19
N MET A 119 23.18 11.55 17.14
CA MET A 119 22.25 10.43 17.16
C MET A 119 21.76 10.26 18.61
N GLN A 120 20.48 9.96 18.79
CA GLN A 120 19.88 9.75 20.13
C GLN A 120 20.08 10.93 21.09
N GLY A 121 20.09 12.18 20.56
CA GLY A 121 20.34 13.38 21.36
C GLY A 121 21.78 13.52 21.88
N LYS A 122 22.71 12.66 21.46
CA LYS A 122 24.14 12.73 21.78
C LYS A 122 24.96 13.09 20.54
N THR A 123 26.00 13.89 20.73
CA THR A 123 26.98 14.16 19.68
C THR A 123 27.79 12.90 19.38
N ILE A 124 27.95 12.57 18.10
CA ILE A 124 28.82 11.47 17.68
C ILE A 124 30.27 11.95 17.76
N PRO A 125 31.14 11.31 18.57
CA PRO A 125 32.53 11.72 18.66
C PRO A 125 33.26 11.50 17.34
N THR A 126 34.23 12.34 17.07
CA THR A 126 35.06 12.27 15.88
C THR A 126 36.50 11.92 16.26
N TRP A 127 37.12 11.01 15.53
CA TRP A 127 38.51 10.62 15.70
C TRP A 127 39.29 10.78 14.38
N ASN A 128 40.46 11.40 14.45
CA ASN A 128 41.43 11.45 13.35
C ASN A 128 42.82 11.16 13.94
N PRO A 129 43.69 10.42 13.23
CA PRO A 129 45.06 10.20 13.69
C PRO A 129 45.86 11.51 13.74
N LYS A 130 46.89 11.55 14.59
CA LYS A 130 47.81 12.69 14.71
C LYS A 130 48.84 12.75 13.57
N ASP A 131 49.12 11.59 12.96
CA ASP A 131 50.14 11.40 11.93
C ASP A 131 49.50 11.28 10.53
N ASP A 132 50.30 11.59 9.52
CA ASP A 132 50.05 11.62 8.07
C ASP A 132 49.81 10.23 7.46
N GLN A 133 48.91 9.44 8.06
CA GLN A 133 48.44 8.20 7.44
C GLN A 133 47.81 8.50 6.07
N PRO A 134 48.11 7.70 5.02
CA PRO A 134 47.64 7.98 3.65
C PRO A 134 46.11 8.13 3.52
N ASN A 135 45.34 7.42 4.35
CA ASN A 135 43.87 7.50 4.41
C ASN A 135 43.35 8.70 5.22
N ALA A 136 44.17 9.33 6.07
CA ALA A 136 43.79 10.50 6.86
C ALA A 136 43.93 11.81 6.08
N ALA A 137 44.78 11.85 5.04
CA ALA A 137 44.99 13.03 4.22
C ALA A 137 43.73 13.42 3.42
N ALA A 138 43.41 14.71 3.41
CA ALA A 138 42.42 15.26 2.49
C ALA A 138 43.01 15.32 1.07
N PRO A 139 42.36 14.72 0.06
CA PRO A 139 42.74 14.89 -1.32
C PRO A 139 42.72 16.38 -1.70
N LYS A 140 43.69 16.81 -2.49
CA LYS A 140 43.77 18.19 -3.04
C LYS A 140 43.59 18.14 -4.56
N PRO A 141 42.38 17.83 -5.06
CA PRO A 141 42.15 17.80 -6.49
C PRO A 141 42.28 19.20 -7.08
N GLN A 142 42.80 19.27 -8.31
CA GLN A 142 42.89 20.52 -9.05
C GLN A 142 41.62 20.75 -9.86
N LEU A 143 41.29 22.01 -10.12
CA LEU A 143 40.22 22.37 -11.04
C LEU A 143 40.64 21.95 -12.46
N GLU A 144 39.77 21.23 -13.16
CA GLU A 144 40.04 20.81 -14.53
C GLU A 144 39.28 21.69 -15.52
N THR A 145 39.83 21.86 -16.72
CA THR A 145 39.24 22.65 -17.79
C THR A 145 39.12 21.78 -19.03
N GLY A 146 37.93 21.77 -19.64
CA GLY A 146 37.67 21.06 -20.89
C GLY A 146 38.36 21.72 -22.09
N THR A 147 38.28 21.08 -23.26
CA THR A 147 38.82 21.62 -24.52
C THR A 147 38.11 22.91 -24.96
N ASP A 148 36.92 23.17 -24.44
CA ASP A 148 36.12 24.39 -24.63
C ASP A 148 36.48 25.54 -23.68
N GLY A 149 37.49 25.37 -22.83
CA GLY A 149 37.90 26.36 -21.84
C GLY A 149 36.97 26.48 -20.63
N GLN A 150 35.95 25.62 -20.50
CA GLN A 150 35.01 25.62 -19.37
C GLN A 150 35.43 24.63 -18.29
N GLU A 151 35.04 24.89 -17.05
CA GLU A 151 35.35 24.02 -15.91
C GLU A 151 34.80 22.60 -16.10
N ARG A 152 35.50 21.62 -15.56
CA ARG A 152 35.10 20.21 -15.48
C ARG A 152 35.26 19.67 -14.06
N LEU A 153 34.28 18.88 -13.63
CA LEU A 153 34.35 18.14 -12.38
C LEU A 153 34.72 16.69 -12.67
N ARG A 154 35.87 16.26 -12.17
CA ARG A 154 36.35 14.89 -12.29
C ARG A 154 35.60 13.96 -11.34
N ALA A 155 35.15 12.83 -11.88
CA ALA A 155 34.67 11.68 -11.13
C ALA A 155 35.60 10.49 -11.41
N GLN A 156 36.16 9.88 -10.37
CA GLN A 156 37.13 8.80 -10.53
C GLN A 156 37.07 7.79 -9.38
N CYS A 157 37.06 6.50 -9.71
CA CYS A 157 37.16 5.42 -8.72
C CYS A 157 38.60 5.28 -8.16
N HIS A 158 38.79 4.55 -7.06
CA HIS A 158 40.10 4.48 -6.40
C HIS A 158 41.21 3.93 -7.30
N CYS A 159 40.96 2.85 -8.05
CA CYS A 159 41.98 2.25 -8.92
C CYS A 159 42.25 3.07 -10.21
N GLY A 160 41.45 4.10 -10.50
CA GLY A 160 41.54 4.87 -11.73
C GLY A 160 41.06 4.17 -13.00
N GLY A 161 40.57 2.92 -12.90
CA GLY A 161 40.03 2.17 -14.03
C GLY A 161 38.74 2.78 -14.62
N VAL A 162 38.04 3.60 -13.84
CA VAL A 162 36.91 4.42 -14.28
C VAL A 162 37.19 5.87 -13.93
N SER A 163 37.26 6.73 -14.93
CA SER A 163 37.54 8.17 -14.78
C SER A 163 36.87 8.96 -15.90
N PHE A 164 36.09 9.97 -15.54
CA PHE A 164 35.39 10.85 -16.48
C PHE A 164 35.22 12.25 -15.88
N THR A 165 34.85 13.20 -16.73
CA THR A 165 34.54 14.58 -16.34
C THR A 165 33.09 14.94 -16.59
N ILE A 166 32.58 15.85 -15.76
CA ILE A 166 31.22 16.35 -15.83
C ILE A 166 31.30 17.88 -16.02
N PRO A 167 30.68 18.45 -17.07
CA PRO A 167 30.60 19.89 -17.25
C PRO A 167 29.56 20.52 -16.32
N ARG A 168 29.57 21.85 -16.27
CA ARG A 168 28.48 22.63 -15.65
C ARG A 168 27.18 22.43 -16.46
N PRO A 169 25.99 22.54 -15.84
CA PRO A 169 24.74 22.60 -16.59
C PRO A 169 24.77 23.72 -17.63
N THR A 170 24.26 23.45 -18.83
CA THR A 170 24.16 24.49 -19.86
C THR A 170 23.00 25.44 -19.56
N LYS A 171 23.02 26.63 -20.19
CA LYS A 171 21.93 27.60 -20.07
C LYS A 171 20.59 26.99 -20.52
N ASP A 172 20.58 26.26 -21.62
CA ASP A 172 19.38 25.61 -22.14
C ASP A 172 18.82 24.60 -21.14
N MET A 173 19.67 23.83 -20.46
CA MET A 173 19.24 22.91 -19.41
C MET A 173 18.67 23.66 -18.20
N ALA A 174 19.24 24.80 -17.83
CA ALA A 174 18.73 25.60 -16.71
C ALA A 174 17.35 26.22 -16.99
N GLU A 175 17.05 26.52 -18.25
CA GLU A 175 15.77 27.09 -18.69
C GLU A 175 14.73 26.01 -19.00
N HIS A 176 15.13 24.75 -19.20
CA HIS A 176 14.23 23.65 -19.54
C HIS A 176 13.48 23.09 -18.32
N ALA A 177 12.14 23.09 -18.37
CA ALA A 177 11.27 22.72 -17.26
C ALA A 177 11.55 21.32 -16.65
N TYR A 178 11.80 20.31 -17.49
CA TYR A 178 12.14 18.96 -16.99
C TYR A 178 13.53 18.91 -16.33
N ALA A 179 14.50 19.69 -16.83
CA ALA A 179 15.88 19.65 -16.36
C ALA A 179 16.06 20.34 -15.01
N GLN A 180 15.13 21.20 -14.59
CA GLN A 180 15.07 21.75 -13.23
C GLN A 180 14.91 20.69 -12.13
N ARG A 181 14.61 19.42 -12.48
CA ARG A 181 14.64 18.29 -11.54
C ARG A 181 16.06 17.91 -11.10
N PHE A 182 17.05 18.21 -11.94
CA PHE A 182 18.45 17.83 -11.76
C PHE A 182 19.46 18.98 -11.94
N VAL A 183 19.01 20.16 -12.37
CA VAL A 183 19.74 21.43 -12.34
C VAL A 183 19.20 22.28 -11.20
N SER A 184 20.07 22.92 -10.43
CA SER A 184 19.67 23.72 -9.27
C SER A 184 18.95 25.02 -9.67
N PRO A 185 17.79 25.34 -9.07
CA PRO A 185 17.07 26.60 -9.22
C PRO A 185 17.66 27.70 -8.35
N LEU A 186 18.49 27.36 -7.35
CA LEU A 186 19.20 28.33 -6.53
C LEU A 186 20.47 28.83 -7.23
N ASP A 187 21.11 27.96 -7.99
CA ASP A 187 22.28 28.28 -8.80
C ASP A 187 22.29 27.41 -10.06
N GLN A 188 21.91 28.00 -11.18
CA GLN A 188 21.79 27.31 -12.47
C GLN A 188 23.11 26.72 -13.00
N LYS A 189 24.26 27.05 -12.38
CA LYS A 189 25.55 26.43 -12.68
C LYS A 189 25.84 25.17 -11.87
N LYS A 190 24.90 24.71 -11.04
CA LYS A 190 25.08 23.54 -10.16
C LYS A 190 24.10 22.43 -10.49
N TRP A 191 24.57 21.20 -10.34
CA TRP A 191 23.73 20.02 -10.37
C TRP A 191 22.98 19.87 -9.03
N TYR A 192 21.82 19.23 -9.07
CA TYR A 192 21.12 18.83 -7.85
C TYR A 192 21.68 17.52 -7.32
N GLY A 193 21.97 17.49 -6.01
CA GLY A 193 22.41 16.29 -5.30
C GLY A 193 21.39 15.81 -4.27
N THR A 194 21.34 14.51 -4.01
CA THR A 194 20.52 13.91 -2.94
C THR A 194 21.32 12.89 -2.14
N LEU A 195 21.04 12.82 -0.83
CA LEU A 195 21.31 11.61 -0.05
C LEU A 195 20.17 10.63 -0.28
N ASP A 196 20.50 9.34 -0.25
CA ASP A 196 19.59 8.25 -0.57
C ASP A 196 19.75 7.14 0.48
N LEU A 197 18.64 6.86 1.17
CA LEU A 197 18.55 5.90 2.27
C LEU A 197 17.86 4.59 1.85
N CYS A 198 17.70 4.35 0.54
CA CYS A 198 16.99 3.17 0.03
C CYS A 198 17.68 1.86 0.40
N ASP A 199 16.89 0.82 0.68
CA ASP A 199 17.42 -0.50 1.09
C ASP A 199 18.22 -1.17 -0.03
N ASP A 200 17.76 -1.07 -1.27
CA ASP A 200 18.49 -1.60 -2.43
C ASP A 200 19.86 -0.95 -2.57
N CYS A 201 19.92 0.37 -2.39
CA CYS A 201 21.13 1.18 -2.48
C CYS A 201 22.11 0.82 -1.37
N ARG A 202 21.59 0.65 -0.14
CA ARG A 202 22.35 0.21 1.03
C ARG A 202 22.97 -1.17 0.82
N LEU A 203 22.15 -2.14 0.41
CA LEU A 203 22.57 -3.54 0.22
C LEU A 203 23.49 -3.72 -0.99
N ILE A 204 23.31 -2.92 -2.04
CA ILE A 204 24.15 -2.97 -3.24
C ILE A 204 25.49 -2.25 -3.02
N ASN A 205 25.52 -1.14 -2.28
CA ASN A 205 26.76 -0.41 -2.06
C ASN A 205 27.55 -0.96 -0.87
N GLY A 206 26.88 -1.62 0.06
CA GLY A 206 27.46 -2.04 1.34
C GLY A 206 27.76 -0.88 2.28
N THR A 207 26.97 0.18 2.19
CA THR A 207 27.16 1.43 2.94
C THR A 207 25.83 2.01 3.38
N PRO A 208 25.76 2.77 4.48
CA PRO A 208 24.48 3.15 5.10
C PRO A 208 23.71 4.20 4.30
N VAL A 209 24.39 4.96 3.43
CA VAL A 209 23.83 6.10 2.68
C VAL A 209 24.47 6.12 1.31
N ALA A 210 23.65 6.05 0.27
CA ALA A 210 24.06 6.37 -1.09
C ALA A 210 23.88 7.87 -1.36
N SER A 211 24.54 8.38 -2.39
CA SER A 211 24.50 9.80 -2.71
C SER A 211 24.72 10.05 -4.18
N TRP A 212 23.84 10.84 -4.79
CA TRP A 212 23.71 10.93 -6.24
C TRP A 212 23.64 12.38 -6.72
N ILE A 213 24.23 12.65 -7.88
CA ILE A 213 23.86 13.74 -8.77
C ILE A 213 23.29 13.18 -10.06
N PHE A 214 22.44 13.94 -10.73
CA PHE A 214 21.68 13.48 -11.90
C PHE A 214 22.19 14.19 -13.15
N VAL A 215 22.75 13.46 -14.12
CA VAL A 215 23.41 14.04 -15.29
C VAL A 215 23.04 13.27 -16.56
N PRO A 216 22.61 13.94 -17.64
CA PRO A 216 22.40 13.30 -18.94
C PRO A 216 23.69 12.62 -19.44
N ILE A 217 23.59 11.38 -19.90
CA ILE A 217 24.79 10.59 -20.28
C ILE A 217 25.58 11.20 -21.45
N ASN A 218 24.90 11.99 -22.29
CA ASN A 218 25.52 12.61 -23.46
C ASN A 218 26.44 13.80 -23.11
N VAL A 219 26.31 14.39 -21.92
CA VAL A 219 27.16 15.51 -21.49
C VAL A 219 28.34 15.06 -20.63
N ILE A 220 28.41 13.78 -20.27
CA ILE A 220 29.57 13.19 -19.58
C ILE A 220 30.73 13.09 -20.58
N GLU A 221 31.97 13.26 -20.11
CA GLU A 221 33.16 13.24 -20.96
C GLU A 221 34.14 12.14 -20.51
N PRO A 222 34.48 11.16 -21.37
CA PRO A 222 33.96 10.98 -22.74
C PRO A 222 32.46 10.66 -22.75
N THR A 223 31.79 10.98 -23.86
CA THR A 223 30.36 10.73 -24.05
C THR A 223 30.04 9.25 -23.90
N LEU A 224 29.04 8.94 -23.08
CA LEU A 224 28.62 7.58 -22.78
C LEU A 224 27.43 7.15 -23.63
N GLY A 225 27.43 5.88 -24.05
CA GLY A 225 26.25 5.20 -24.59
C GLY A 225 25.29 4.74 -23.48
N GLU A 226 24.13 4.20 -23.88
CA GLU A 226 23.14 3.65 -22.92
C GLU A 226 23.64 2.38 -22.21
N ASP A 227 24.69 1.75 -22.74
CA ASP A 227 25.41 0.62 -22.14
C ASP A 227 26.37 1.04 -21.02
N LEU A 228 26.64 2.35 -20.87
CA LEU A 228 27.52 2.95 -19.87
C LEU A 228 28.96 2.42 -19.92
N GLU A 229 29.43 1.97 -21.09
CA GLU A 229 30.77 1.41 -21.22
C GLU A 229 31.85 2.49 -21.04
N LEU A 230 32.69 2.33 -20.00
CA LEU A 230 33.86 3.18 -19.78
C LEU A 230 34.90 2.46 -18.92
N GLY A 231 36.10 2.26 -19.48
CA GLY A 231 37.23 1.70 -18.75
C GLY A 231 36.91 0.33 -18.15
N THR A 232 37.02 0.20 -16.82
CA THR A 232 36.77 -1.07 -16.11
C THR A 232 35.34 -1.22 -15.59
N ILE A 233 34.36 -0.48 -16.14
CA ILE A 233 32.95 -0.63 -15.76
C ILE A 233 32.44 -2.05 -16.06
N LYS A 234 31.67 -2.59 -15.13
CA LYS A 234 30.78 -3.73 -15.33
C LYS A 234 29.35 -3.28 -15.01
N THR A 235 28.41 -3.65 -15.86
CA THR A 235 26.99 -3.35 -15.69
C THR A 235 26.18 -4.61 -15.41
N TYR A 236 25.03 -4.43 -14.76
CA TYR A 236 24.03 -5.46 -14.57
C TYR A 236 22.63 -4.84 -14.45
N GLY A 237 21.60 -5.59 -14.86
CA GLY A 237 20.21 -5.22 -14.60
C GLY A 237 19.88 -5.55 -13.16
N SER A 238 19.48 -4.55 -12.36
CA SER A 238 19.08 -4.78 -10.96
C SER A 238 17.59 -5.02 -10.80
N SER A 239 16.78 -4.41 -11.66
CA SER A 239 15.32 -4.55 -11.74
C SER A 239 14.86 -4.13 -13.14
N ASP A 240 13.60 -4.40 -13.48
CA ASP A 240 13.05 -4.05 -14.80
C ASP A 240 13.24 -2.56 -15.10
N GLY A 241 13.89 -2.27 -16.22
CA GLY A 241 14.17 -0.89 -16.63
C GLY A 241 15.27 -0.18 -15.83
N VAL A 242 16.07 -0.89 -15.03
CA VAL A 242 17.18 -0.33 -14.25
C VAL A 242 18.50 -1.02 -14.54
N THR A 243 19.53 -0.23 -14.87
CA THR A 243 20.91 -0.68 -15.04
C THR A 243 21.81 -0.02 -14.01
N ARG A 244 22.65 -0.82 -13.33
CA ARG A 244 23.67 -0.34 -12.39
C ARG A 244 25.05 -0.61 -12.94
N ALA A 245 25.99 0.30 -12.66
CA ALA A 245 27.37 0.21 -13.10
C ALA A 245 28.33 0.33 -11.92
N PHE A 246 29.33 -0.56 -11.85
CA PHE A 246 30.40 -0.52 -10.85
C PHE A 246 31.76 -0.81 -11.50
N CYS A 247 32.85 -0.41 -10.84
CA CYS A 247 34.20 -0.72 -11.29
C CYS A 247 34.55 -2.19 -10.98
N SER A 248 34.87 -3.00 -11.98
CA SER A 248 35.21 -4.42 -11.78
C SER A 248 36.51 -4.68 -11.00
N VAL A 249 37.35 -3.65 -10.82
CA VAL A 249 38.63 -3.76 -10.10
C VAL A 249 38.50 -3.39 -8.62
N CYS A 250 38.05 -2.16 -8.34
CA CYS A 250 37.95 -1.66 -6.96
C CYS A 250 36.52 -1.71 -6.41
N SER A 251 35.54 -2.16 -7.20
CA SER A 251 34.13 -2.32 -6.83
C SER A 251 33.37 -1.03 -6.52
N ALA A 252 33.93 0.14 -6.86
CA ALA A 252 33.25 1.41 -6.64
C ALA A 252 31.97 1.50 -7.47
N THR A 253 30.87 1.91 -6.82
CA THR A 253 29.60 2.22 -7.47
C THR A 253 29.78 3.46 -8.34
N ILE A 254 29.42 3.36 -9.63
CA ILE A 254 29.62 4.43 -10.61
C ILE A 254 28.28 5.09 -10.99
N PHE A 255 27.39 4.32 -11.61
CA PHE A 255 26.13 4.82 -12.16
C PHE A 255 24.93 4.00 -11.70
N PHE A 256 23.81 4.68 -11.57
CA PHE A 256 22.46 4.09 -11.58
C PHE A 256 21.65 4.73 -12.70
N LEU A 257 21.07 3.91 -13.58
CA LEU A 257 20.36 4.35 -14.76
C LEU A 257 18.94 3.77 -14.77
N GLN A 258 17.95 4.66 -14.72
CA GLN A 258 16.55 4.32 -14.95
C GLN A 258 16.20 4.65 -16.41
N HIS A 259 15.83 3.64 -17.20
CA HIS A 259 15.70 3.75 -18.67
C HIS A 259 14.57 4.68 -19.14
N ASP A 260 13.59 4.96 -18.29
CA ASP A 260 12.45 5.85 -18.53
C ASP A 260 12.78 7.34 -18.21
N ARG A 261 13.84 7.61 -17.44
CA ARG A 261 14.23 8.96 -17.04
C ARG A 261 15.10 9.60 -18.11
N ARG A 262 14.46 10.32 -19.04
CA ARG A 262 15.10 10.89 -20.23
C ARG A 262 14.92 12.41 -20.36
N TYR A 263 16.01 13.10 -20.68
CA TYR A 263 16.04 14.51 -21.04
C TYR A 263 16.30 14.64 -22.55
N ASN A 264 15.35 15.22 -23.30
CA ASN A 264 15.41 15.30 -24.76
C ASN A 264 15.71 13.95 -25.45
N GLY A 265 15.10 12.88 -24.93
CA GLY A 265 15.30 11.51 -25.43
C GLY A 265 16.58 10.84 -24.92
N VAL A 266 17.48 11.56 -24.24
CA VAL A 266 18.74 11.03 -23.69
C VAL A 266 18.57 10.58 -22.24
N PRO A 267 19.02 9.38 -21.84
CA PRO A 267 18.98 8.93 -20.46
C PRO A 267 19.73 9.83 -19.47
N VAL A 268 19.20 9.94 -18.25
CA VAL A 268 19.82 10.68 -17.13
C VAL A 268 20.35 9.67 -16.12
N ALA A 269 21.67 9.63 -15.97
CA ALA A 269 22.37 8.76 -15.04
C ALA A 269 22.54 9.43 -13.67
N ASP A 270 22.42 8.62 -12.63
CA ASP A 270 22.73 8.98 -11.25
C ASP A 270 24.19 8.65 -11.01
N ILE A 271 25.00 9.66 -10.72
CA ILE A 271 26.44 9.55 -10.55
C ILE A 271 26.76 9.55 -9.07
N SER A 272 27.50 8.53 -8.63
CA SER A 272 27.86 8.38 -7.22
C SER A 272 28.81 9.49 -6.77
N THR A 273 28.38 10.29 -5.79
CA THR A 273 29.11 11.53 -5.43
C THR A 273 30.39 11.27 -4.66
N GLY A 274 30.58 10.10 -4.07
CA GLY A 274 31.83 9.72 -3.42
C GLY A 274 33.01 9.68 -4.39
N LEU A 275 32.75 9.58 -5.71
CA LEU A 275 33.76 9.61 -6.76
C LEU A 275 34.25 11.01 -7.13
N LEU A 276 33.57 12.07 -6.69
CA LEU A 276 33.85 13.42 -7.16
C LEU A 276 35.16 13.96 -6.58
N ARG A 277 35.91 14.67 -7.41
CA ARG A 277 37.19 15.31 -7.09
C ARG A 277 37.02 16.83 -7.06
N ALA A 278 36.15 17.31 -6.18
CA ALA A 278 35.91 18.75 -6.05
C ALA A 278 36.94 19.40 -5.10
N PRO A 279 37.55 20.55 -5.47
CA PRO A 279 38.54 21.22 -4.63
C PRO A 279 38.03 21.69 -3.26
N ASP A 280 36.72 21.91 -3.14
CA ASP A 280 36.08 22.42 -1.94
C ASP A 280 35.60 21.33 -0.97
N GLY A 281 35.74 20.04 -1.31
CA GLY A 281 35.48 18.92 -0.40
C GLY A 281 34.55 17.84 -0.96
N ALA A 282 34.23 16.85 -0.13
CA ALA A 282 33.47 15.66 -0.53
C ALA A 282 32.00 15.94 -0.88
N MET A 283 31.42 17.02 -0.35
CA MET A 283 30.08 17.48 -0.70
C MET A 283 30.05 18.31 -1.98
N ALA A 284 31.22 18.71 -2.52
CA ALA A 284 31.37 19.44 -3.78
C ALA A 284 30.40 20.64 -3.90
N GLU A 285 30.28 21.45 -2.84
CA GLU A 285 29.28 22.53 -2.73
C GLU A 285 29.37 23.58 -3.84
N SER A 286 30.54 23.74 -4.45
CA SER A 286 30.79 24.61 -5.60
C SER A 286 30.15 24.07 -6.87
N TRP A 287 29.83 22.77 -6.94
CA TRP A 287 29.22 22.07 -8.07
C TRP A 287 27.80 21.55 -7.80
N ILE A 288 27.45 21.34 -6.54
CA ILE A 288 26.22 20.65 -6.14
C ILE A 288 25.40 21.52 -5.20
N THR A 289 24.10 21.61 -5.50
CA THR A 289 23.09 22.03 -4.52
C THR A 289 22.42 20.80 -3.95
N TRP A 290 22.58 20.55 -2.65
CA TRP A 290 22.00 19.37 -2.01
C TRP A 290 20.54 19.60 -1.60
N ARG A 291 19.70 18.59 -1.85
CA ARG A 291 18.31 18.58 -1.38
C ARG A 291 18.27 18.52 0.14
N THR A 292 17.35 19.27 0.75
CA THR A 292 17.14 19.27 2.20
C THR A 292 16.53 17.96 2.71
N ARG A 293 15.77 17.25 1.87
CA ARG A 293 15.20 15.94 2.17
C ARG A 293 16.07 14.83 1.57
N ALA A 294 16.35 13.80 2.35
CA ALA A 294 16.92 12.55 1.84
C ALA A 294 15.85 11.77 1.07
N SER A 295 16.26 10.99 0.08
CA SER A 295 15.37 10.07 -0.65
C SER A 295 15.21 8.77 0.14
N PHE A 296 14.04 8.14 0.02
CA PHE A 296 13.70 6.85 0.67
C PHE A 296 13.93 6.85 2.20
N GLU A 297 13.53 7.93 2.88
CA GLU A 297 13.67 8.07 4.33
C GLU A 297 13.03 6.92 5.11
N GLY A 298 11.91 6.37 4.63
CA GLY A 298 11.23 5.23 5.25
C GLY A 298 12.11 3.97 5.36
N ASP A 299 12.88 3.66 4.31
CA ASP A 299 13.80 2.51 4.30
C ASP A 299 14.95 2.74 5.28
N GLY A 300 15.52 3.95 5.30
CA GLY A 300 16.53 4.34 6.27
C GLY A 300 16.06 4.23 7.72
N LEU A 301 14.81 4.64 7.99
CA LEU A 301 14.19 4.54 9.31
C LEU A 301 13.98 3.09 9.74
N ALA A 302 13.69 2.19 8.79
CA ALA A 302 13.57 0.77 9.06
C ALA A 302 14.93 0.14 9.38
N PHE A 303 15.98 0.51 8.64
CA PHE A 303 17.34 0.01 8.84
C PHE A 303 18.00 0.50 10.14
N ASP A 304 18.10 1.82 10.33
CA ASP A 304 18.60 2.42 11.57
C ASP A 304 17.92 3.77 11.77
N LYS A 305 16.87 3.73 12.59
CA LYS A 305 16.04 4.89 12.91
C LYS A 305 16.85 6.09 13.39
N ASP A 306 17.77 5.88 14.33
CA ASP A 306 18.50 6.98 14.95
C ASP A 306 19.45 7.64 13.95
N MET A 307 20.08 6.84 13.08
CA MET A 307 20.95 7.33 12.01
C MET A 307 20.14 8.09 10.97
N ALA A 308 19.01 7.56 10.51
CA ALA A 308 18.15 8.19 9.52
C ALA A 308 17.57 9.52 10.02
N GLU A 309 17.03 9.56 11.24
CA GLU A 309 16.56 10.80 11.88
C GLU A 309 17.71 11.82 12.00
N GLY A 310 18.90 11.37 12.42
CA GLY A 310 20.09 12.22 12.52
C GLY A 310 20.55 12.80 11.18
N ILE A 311 20.46 12.03 10.10
CA ILE A 311 20.77 12.50 8.73
C ILE A 311 19.73 13.52 8.28
N VAL A 312 18.45 13.24 8.46
CA VAL A 312 17.35 14.11 8.01
C VAL A 312 17.37 15.45 8.76
N GLU A 313 17.53 15.41 10.09
CA GLU A 313 17.69 16.61 10.90
C GLU A 313 18.98 17.37 10.53
N GLY A 314 20.07 16.62 10.37
CA GLY A 314 21.37 17.11 9.92
C GLY A 314 21.29 17.89 8.61
N MET A 315 20.62 17.32 7.60
CA MET A 315 20.45 17.93 6.28
C MET A 315 19.62 19.21 6.35
N LYS A 316 18.56 19.25 7.17
CA LYS A 316 17.78 20.47 7.43
C LYS A 316 18.64 21.57 8.03
N LYS A 317 19.40 21.27 9.08
CA LYS A 317 20.30 22.23 9.74
C LYS A 317 21.43 22.69 8.81
N TRP A 318 22.05 21.75 8.09
CA TRP A 318 23.16 22.01 7.19
C TRP A 318 22.73 22.91 6.03
N THR A 319 21.64 22.58 5.35
CA THR A 319 21.11 23.40 4.23
C THR A 319 20.66 24.78 4.69
N ALA A 320 19.99 24.89 5.84
CA ALA A 320 19.61 26.20 6.42
C ALA A 320 20.84 27.09 6.70
N LYS A 321 21.90 26.52 7.29
CA LYS A 321 23.16 27.25 7.57
C LYS A 321 23.85 27.73 6.30
N LYS A 322 23.81 26.95 5.22
CA LYS A 322 24.43 27.30 3.93
C LYS A 322 23.63 28.34 3.17
N ASN A 323 22.30 28.22 3.15
CA ASN A 323 21.41 29.20 2.52
C ASN A 323 21.45 30.58 3.24
N ALA A 324 21.60 30.60 4.57
CA ALA A 324 21.76 31.84 5.33
C ALA A 324 23.10 32.58 5.09
N ARG A 325 24.14 31.88 4.62
CA ARG A 325 25.41 32.51 4.17
C ARG A 325 25.27 33.10 2.77
N CYS A 326 24.57 32.40 1.88
CA CYS A 326 24.35 32.84 0.48
C CYS A 326 23.58 34.18 0.40
N SER A 327 22.73 34.50 1.38
CA SER A 327 22.00 35.79 1.43
C SER A 327 22.84 37.00 1.88
N ARG A 328 24.08 36.81 2.36
CA ARG A 328 24.95 37.92 2.81
C ARG A 328 25.85 38.50 1.72
N ASP A 329 26.12 37.73 0.66
CA ASP A 329 27.08 38.08 -0.40
C ASP A 329 26.42 38.60 -1.70
N LEU A 330 25.09 38.78 -1.71
CA LEU A 330 24.36 39.35 -2.86
C LEU A 330 24.15 40.87 -2.68
N PRO A 331 24.38 41.70 -3.72
CA PRO A 331 24.18 43.14 -3.63
C PRO A 331 22.71 43.47 -3.30
N LYS A 332 22.52 44.25 -2.23
CA LYS A 332 21.17 44.61 -1.72
C LYS A 332 20.36 45.37 -2.80
N PRO A 333 19.11 44.96 -3.10
CA PRO A 333 18.25 45.73 -3.99
C PRO A 333 17.87 47.06 -3.36
N LYS A 334 17.87 48.11 -4.18
CA LYS A 334 17.53 49.49 -3.79
C LYS A 334 16.04 49.71 -3.53
N HIS A 335 15.34 48.89 -2.75
CA HIS A 335 14.04 49.29 -2.16
C HIS A 335 13.81 48.57 -0.83
N ARG A 336 13.69 49.35 0.25
CA ARG A 336 13.43 48.86 1.62
C ARG A 336 11.99 48.31 1.72
N LYS A 337 11.86 46.98 1.78
CA LYS A 337 10.82 46.29 2.57
C LYS A 337 11.47 45.12 3.32
N ARG A 338 11.07 44.93 4.58
CA ARG A 338 11.65 43.98 5.56
C ARG A 338 11.57 42.54 5.04
N PRO A 339 12.55 41.65 5.31
CA PRO A 339 12.59 40.31 4.73
C PRO A 339 11.76 39.34 5.58
N TYR A 340 10.57 39.00 5.11
CA TYR A 340 9.98 37.68 5.34
C TYR A 340 10.56 36.75 4.27
N PHE A 341 11.64 36.04 4.57
CA PHE A 341 12.15 34.96 3.74
C PHE A 341 11.90 33.64 4.44
N ASP A 342 10.67 33.14 4.34
CA ASP A 342 10.34 31.73 4.63
C ASP A 342 9.22 31.17 3.73
N ALA A 343 8.85 31.88 2.66
CA ALA A 343 7.76 31.47 1.76
C ALA A 343 8.17 31.27 0.28
N ALA A 344 9.37 31.68 -0.13
CA ALA A 344 9.77 31.63 -1.54
C ALA A 344 10.52 30.34 -1.96
N CYS A 345 11.09 29.57 -1.01
CA CYS A 345 11.59 28.21 -1.30
C CYS A 345 10.52 27.12 -1.12
N ILE A 346 9.34 27.49 -0.61
CA ILE A 346 8.16 26.61 -0.49
C ILE A 346 7.22 26.79 -1.70
N ALA A 347 7.32 27.91 -2.43
CA ALA A 347 6.45 28.22 -3.58
C ALA A 347 6.99 27.81 -4.97
N ALA A 348 8.18 27.22 -5.08
CA ALA A 348 8.62 26.55 -6.33
C ALA A 348 8.22 25.05 -6.38
N ALA A 349 7.52 24.57 -5.35
CA ALA A 349 6.85 23.28 -5.36
C ALA A 349 5.63 23.33 -4.43
N SER A 350 4.73 24.30 -4.65
CA SER A 350 3.33 24.36 -4.19
C SER A 350 2.75 25.72 -4.58
N PHE A 351 1.78 25.76 -5.50
CA PHE A 351 0.97 26.96 -5.77
C PHE A 351 -0.30 26.99 -4.90
N PRO A 352 -0.74 28.16 -4.37
CA PRO A 352 -1.96 28.30 -3.58
C PRO A 352 -3.10 29.02 -4.34
N HIS A 353 -4.37 28.72 -3.98
CA HIS A 353 -5.35 29.68 -3.41
C HIS A 353 -6.82 29.20 -3.49
N SER A 354 -7.57 29.31 -2.39
CA SER A 354 -8.48 30.46 -2.21
C SER A 354 -8.98 30.56 -0.75
N GLN A 355 -8.91 31.78 -0.20
CA GLN A 355 -9.76 32.21 0.91
C GLN A 355 -10.77 33.22 0.36
N ALA A 356 -12.01 33.10 0.86
CA ALA A 356 -13.20 33.85 0.51
C ALA A 356 -13.13 35.33 0.89
N LEU A 357 -13.87 36.20 0.18
CA LEU A 357 -14.40 37.49 0.66
C LEU A 357 -15.70 37.88 -0.12
N PRO A 358 -16.52 38.83 0.37
CA PRO A 358 -17.99 38.73 0.45
C PRO A 358 -18.81 39.43 -0.67
N ARG A 359 -20.14 39.21 -0.61
CA ARG A 359 -21.24 39.74 -1.46
C ARG A 359 -21.20 41.27 -1.67
N THR A 360 -21.47 41.74 -2.91
CA THR A 360 -22.72 42.47 -3.32
C THR A 360 -22.70 43.00 -4.78
N ALA A 361 -23.81 42.71 -5.49
CA ALA A 361 -24.59 43.51 -6.45
C ALA A 361 -23.99 44.24 -7.69
N THR A 362 -24.53 43.81 -8.85
CA THR A 362 -25.14 44.56 -9.98
C THR A 362 -24.34 45.09 -11.18
N ALA A 363 -24.86 44.68 -12.36
CA ALA A 363 -24.98 45.36 -13.66
C ALA A 363 -23.93 45.08 -14.78
N SER A 364 -24.48 44.71 -15.94
CA SER A 364 -23.89 44.51 -17.29
C SER A 364 -24.17 45.77 -18.15
N PRO A 365 -23.82 45.90 -19.48
CA PRO A 365 -22.93 45.11 -20.36
C PRO A 365 -21.98 45.95 -21.28
N ALA A 366 -21.17 45.22 -22.08
CA ALA A 366 -20.68 45.48 -23.46
C ALA A 366 -19.40 46.32 -23.72
N HIS A 367 -18.32 45.68 -24.21
CA HIS A 367 -17.93 45.69 -25.65
C HIS A 367 -16.64 44.86 -25.93
N ASN A 368 -16.58 44.34 -27.16
CA ASN A 368 -15.65 43.34 -27.72
C ASN A 368 -14.17 43.76 -27.85
N GLY A 369 -13.28 42.75 -27.78
CA GLY A 369 -11.94 42.75 -28.35
C GLY A 369 -11.22 41.43 -28.07
N ASP A 370 -11.15 40.55 -29.07
CA ASP A 370 -10.49 39.24 -29.05
C ASP A 370 -9.06 39.25 -28.49
N LEU A 371 -8.72 38.26 -27.64
CA LEU A 371 -7.37 37.72 -27.46
C LEU A 371 -7.44 36.35 -26.73
N CYS A 372 -6.77 35.36 -27.33
CA CYS A 372 -6.50 33.98 -26.90
C CYS A 372 -6.85 33.57 -25.45
N ARG A 373 -7.77 32.61 -25.33
CA ARG A 373 -7.92 31.73 -24.16
C ARG A 373 -6.70 30.81 -24.04
N HIS A 374 -5.84 31.03 -23.05
CA HIS A 374 -5.02 29.96 -22.49
C HIS A 374 -5.88 29.17 -21.49
N GLN A 375 -6.29 27.97 -21.90
CA GLN A 375 -6.74 26.93 -20.98
C GLN A 375 -5.57 26.56 -20.06
N ILE A 376 -5.69 26.91 -18.78
CA ILE A 376 -4.90 26.29 -17.72
C ILE A 376 -5.47 24.89 -17.54
N LEU A 377 -4.77 23.88 -18.05
CA LEU A 377 -5.09 22.48 -17.77
C LEU A 377 -4.83 22.22 -16.28
N GLN A 378 -5.89 22.00 -15.52
CA GLN A 378 -5.81 21.35 -14.21
C GLN A 378 -5.17 19.96 -14.38
N PRO A 379 -4.40 19.43 -13.40
CA PRO A 379 -3.99 18.03 -13.47
C PRO A 379 -5.26 17.18 -13.53
N ASP A 380 -5.33 16.28 -14.52
CA ASP A 380 -6.48 15.41 -14.71
C ASP A 380 -6.76 14.64 -13.41
N ALA A 381 -7.97 14.76 -12.86
CA ALA A 381 -8.39 14.02 -11.67
C ALA A 381 -8.13 12.50 -11.78
N ASN A 382 -8.06 12.00 -13.02
CA ASN A 382 -7.77 10.62 -13.37
C ASN A 382 -6.35 10.13 -13.02
N THR A 383 -5.36 11.01 -12.77
CA THR A 383 -4.01 10.56 -12.35
C THR A 383 -3.89 10.41 -10.84
N ALA A 384 -4.49 11.32 -10.06
CA ALA A 384 -4.39 11.31 -8.60
C ALA A 384 -5.08 10.10 -7.96
N ASP A 385 -6.19 9.63 -8.52
CA ASP A 385 -6.87 8.41 -8.06
C ASP A 385 -6.00 7.16 -8.27
N LYS A 386 -5.31 7.07 -9.42
CA LYS A 386 -4.38 5.97 -9.71
C LYS A 386 -3.21 5.97 -8.72
N ASP A 387 -2.65 7.13 -8.42
CA ASP A 387 -1.58 7.27 -7.43
C ASP A 387 -2.04 6.84 -6.03
N ALA A 388 -3.29 7.17 -5.66
CA ALA A 388 -3.88 6.73 -4.40
C ALA A 388 -4.05 5.20 -4.35
N ILE A 389 -4.49 4.56 -5.43
CA ILE A 389 -4.61 3.09 -5.51
C ILE A 389 -3.23 2.42 -5.45
N ASP A 390 -2.23 2.97 -6.16
CA ASP A 390 -0.86 2.44 -6.14
C ASP A 390 -0.23 2.58 -4.75
N ALA A 391 -0.41 3.72 -4.07
CA ALA A 391 -0.03 3.93 -2.69
C ALA A 391 -0.76 2.97 -1.73
N LEU A 392 -2.07 2.78 -1.89
CA LEU A 392 -2.85 1.82 -1.11
C LEU A 392 -2.33 0.38 -1.27
N ASN A 393 -1.93 -0.01 -2.49
CA ASN A 393 -1.37 -1.33 -2.77
C ASN A 393 -0.03 -1.58 -2.05
N THR A 394 0.71 -0.54 -1.68
CA THR A 394 1.92 -0.67 -0.84
C THR A 394 1.59 -1.13 0.59
N LEU A 395 0.35 -0.90 1.06
CA LEU A 395 -0.10 -1.26 2.42
C LEU A 395 -0.60 -2.72 2.51
N GLN A 396 -0.55 -3.50 1.43
CA GLN A 396 -0.86 -4.92 1.47
C GLN A 396 0.26 -5.69 2.17
N THR A 397 -0.10 -6.60 3.08
CA THR A 397 0.88 -7.48 3.71
C THR A 397 1.39 -8.50 2.69
N PRO A 398 2.70 -8.61 2.42
CA PRO A 398 3.24 -9.58 1.48
C PRO A 398 2.94 -11.03 1.90
N TYR A 399 2.84 -11.94 0.93
CA TYR A 399 2.58 -13.37 1.15
C TYR A 399 3.52 -13.99 2.18
N GLU A 400 4.82 -13.75 2.07
CA GLU A 400 5.83 -14.31 2.98
C GLU A 400 5.59 -13.90 4.44
N VAL A 401 5.17 -12.64 4.66
CA VAL A 401 4.85 -12.12 5.99
C VAL A 401 3.56 -12.74 6.53
N ILE A 402 2.57 -12.98 5.66
CA ILE A 402 1.34 -13.69 6.04
C ILE A 402 1.65 -15.12 6.45
N GLU A 403 2.48 -15.83 5.69
CA GLU A 403 2.89 -17.20 5.99
C GLU A 403 3.73 -17.29 7.26
N ALA A 404 4.64 -16.35 7.50
CA ALA A 404 5.40 -16.27 8.74
C ALA A 404 4.49 -16.07 9.96
N ARG A 405 3.53 -15.14 9.86
CA ARG A 405 2.51 -14.94 10.91
C ARG A 405 1.65 -16.18 11.11
N ARG A 406 1.30 -16.86 10.01
CA ARG A 406 0.57 -18.13 10.02
C ARG A 406 1.26 -19.19 10.85
N LYS A 407 2.52 -19.44 10.51
CA LYS A 407 3.40 -20.40 11.22
C LYS A 407 3.62 -20.01 12.69
N ALA A 408 3.71 -18.71 12.99
CA ALA A 408 3.85 -18.21 14.35
C ALA A 408 2.53 -18.19 15.16
N GLY A 409 1.39 -18.54 14.56
CA GLY A 409 0.09 -18.55 15.24
C GLY A 409 -0.44 -17.16 15.64
N ILE A 410 0.05 -16.09 15.01
CA ILE A 410 -0.31 -14.71 15.36
C ILE A 410 -1.73 -14.38 14.87
N LYS A 411 -2.62 -14.05 15.80
CA LYS A 411 -4.02 -13.70 15.53
C LYS A 411 -4.34 -12.25 15.90
N PRO A 412 -5.35 -11.62 15.27
CA PRO A 412 -5.85 -10.32 15.69
C PRO A 412 -6.29 -10.36 17.15
N ASN A 413 -5.95 -9.32 17.89
CA ASN A 413 -6.23 -9.19 19.31
C ASN A 413 -6.53 -7.72 19.66
N ALA A 414 -6.75 -7.44 20.95
CA ALA A 414 -7.07 -6.10 21.45
C ALA A 414 -6.02 -5.03 21.09
N ALA A 415 -4.75 -5.39 20.84
CA ALA A 415 -3.72 -4.43 20.43
C ALA A 415 -4.07 -3.76 19.10
N SER A 416 -4.71 -4.50 18.19
CA SER A 416 -5.18 -3.97 16.90
C SER A 416 -6.18 -2.83 17.04
N MET A 417 -7.05 -2.90 18.05
CA MET A 417 -8.02 -1.84 18.34
C MET A 417 -7.34 -0.62 18.95
N ARG A 418 -6.33 -0.83 19.81
CA ARG A 418 -5.52 0.26 20.38
C ARG A 418 -4.75 1.00 19.29
N GLU A 419 -4.12 0.29 18.36
CA GLU A 419 -3.43 0.88 17.20
C GLU A 419 -4.38 1.77 16.39
N MET A 420 -5.58 1.27 16.07
CA MET A 420 -6.56 2.03 15.30
C MET A 420 -7.02 3.30 16.01
N ARG A 421 -7.13 3.30 17.35
CA ARG A 421 -7.46 4.52 18.12
C ARG A 421 -6.35 5.56 18.00
N ILE A 422 -5.09 5.12 18.02
CA ILE A 422 -3.93 6.00 17.83
C ILE A 422 -3.95 6.59 16.42
N TYR A 423 -4.19 5.77 15.38
CA TYR A 423 -4.29 6.28 14.00
C TYR A 423 -5.43 7.27 13.82
N LEU A 424 -6.60 6.99 14.40
CA LEU A 424 -7.75 7.89 14.35
C LEU A 424 -7.46 9.24 15.02
N ASN A 425 -6.72 9.22 16.14
CA ASN A 425 -6.24 10.43 16.81
C ASN A 425 -5.25 11.22 15.94
N ARG A 426 -4.28 10.54 15.32
CA ARG A 426 -3.26 11.16 14.45
C ARG A 426 -3.84 11.88 13.24
N ILE A 427 -4.99 11.43 12.72
CA ILE A 427 -5.69 12.12 11.62
C ILE A 427 -6.62 13.25 12.08
N GLY A 428 -6.60 13.59 13.38
CA GLY A 428 -7.26 14.76 13.95
C GLY A 428 -8.65 14.51 14.55
N TYR A 429 -9.06 13.25 14.74
CA TYR A 429 -10.33 12.91 15.38
C TYR A 429 -10.17 12.60 16.88
N SER A 430 -11.07 13.14 17.69
CA SER A 430 -11.04 13.11 19.14
C SER A 430 -11.30 11.72 19.69
N VAL A 431 -10.52 11.34 20.71
CA VAL A 431 -10.76 10.16 21.55
C VAL A 431 -10.92 10.66 22.99
N ARG A 432 -12.17 10.86 23.44
CA ARG A 432 -12.50 11.50 24.74
C ARG A 432 -12.79 10.45 25.83
N PRO A 433 -12.50 10.74 27.11
CA PRO A 433 -13.00 9.93 28.22
C PRO A 433 -14.54 10.05 28.36
N LEU A 434 -15.19 8.97 28.79
CA LEU A 434 -16.65 8.92 29.01
C LEU A 434 -17.09 9.92 30.11
N PRO A 435 -18.27 10.55 30.00
CA PRO A 435 -18.90 11.17 31.16
C PRO A 435 -19.32 10.08 32.17
N LEU A 436 -18.96 10.28 33.44
CA LEU A 436 -19.42 9.44 34.55
C LEU A 436 -20.96 9.49 34.61
N CYS A 437 -21.58 8.32 34.81
CA CYS A 437 -23.03 8.21 35.03
C CYS A 437 -23.50 9.16 36.15
N PRO A 438 -24.65 9.85 36.03
CA PRO A 438 -25.18 10.70 37.09
C PRO A 438 -25.40 9.91 38.40
N PRO A 439 -25.24 10.52 39.59
CA PRO A 439 -25.32 9.83 40.89
C PRO A 439 -26.67 9.16 41.22
N GLN A 440 -27.69 9.30 40.36
CA GLN A 440 -29.07 8.90 40.62
C GLN A 440 -29.34 7.42 40.30
N CYS A 441 -28.41 6.71 39.66
CA CYS A 441 -28.57 5.30 39.27
C CYS A 441 -28.10 4.27 40.34
N LEU A 442 -27.73 4.71 41.54
CA LEU A 442 -27.23 3.84 42.62
C LEU A 442 -28.36 3.38 43.55
N SER A 443 -29.24 2.51 43.06
CA SER A 443 -30.17 1.77 43.93
C SER A 443 -30.51 0.37 43.39
N ALA A 444 -29.56 -0.57 43.52
CA ALA A 444 -29.78 -2.00 43.78
C ALA A 444 -28.42 -2.71 43.70
N GLY A 445 -28.06 -3.46 44.74
CA GLY A 445 -26.74 -4.06 44.92
C GLY A 445 -26.35 -5.06 43.83
N TYR A 446 -25.65 -4.58 42.81
CA TYR A 446 -24.85 -5.39 41.89
C TYR A 446 -23.38 -4.95 42.03
N LEU A 447 -22.51 -5.95 42.19
CA LEU A 447 -21.06 -5.80 42.40
C LEU A 447 -20.44 -4.80 41.42
N GLN A 448 -19.83 -3.75 41.98
CA GLN A 448 -19.05 -2.74 41.24
C GLN A 448 -17.75 -3.36 40.72
N HIS A 449 -17.74 -3.77 39.46
CA HIS A 449 -16.55 -3.71 38.62
C HIS A 449 -16.68 -2.50 37.69
N THR A 450 -16.26 -1.33 38.18
CA THR A 450 -16.15 -0.10 37.39
C THR A 450 -14.91 -0.15 36.48
N HIS A 451 -15.02 -0.79 35.32
CA HIS A 451 -14.03 -0.67 34.23
C HIS A 451 -14.49 0.38 33.21
N SER A 452 -14.48 1.67 33.57
CA SER A 452 -14.82 2.73 32.61
C SER A 452 -13.88 3.93 32.67
N HIS A 453 -12.60 3.71 32.33
CA HIS A 453 -11.66 4.79 31.96
C HIS A 453 -11.35 4.81 30.46
N ALA A 454 -11.82 3.82 29.69
CA ALA A 454 -11.58 3.72 28.26
C ALA A 454 -12.08 4.94 27.47
N ARG A 455 -11.14 5.69 26.88
CA ARG A 455 -11.46 6.79 25.95
C ARG A 455 -12.07 6.25 24.65
N GLN A 456 -13.14 6.87 24.15
CA GLN A 456 -13.89 6.45 22.96
C GLN A 456 -13.87 7.51 21.84
N PRO A 457 -13.92 7.10 20.55
CA PRO A 457 -13.87 8.03 19.43
C PRO A 457 -15.23 8.69 19.14
N SER A 458 -15.61 9.67 19.95
CA SER A 458 -16.94 10.31 19.92
C SER A 458 -17.28 11.00 18.59
N ASP A 459 -16.29 11.37 17.78
CA ASP A 459 -16.56 11.96 16.46
C ASP A 459 -17.30 10.99 15.53
N LEU A 460 -17.11 9.68 15.71
CA LEU A 460 -17.77 8.65 14.91
C LEU A 460 -19.28 8.55 15.19
N ASP A 461 -19.75 9.04 16.34
CA ASP A 461 -21.18 9.01 16.70
C ASP A 461 -22.02 9.90 15.77
N ARG A 462 -21.38 10.93 15.17
CA ARG A 462 -22.01 11.82 14.19
C ARG A 462 -22.46 11.10 12.91
N LEU A 463 -21.91 9.91 12.64
CA LEU A 463 -22.20 9.13 11.44
C LEU A 463 -23.40 8.19 11.61
N ASN A 464 -23.97 8.09 12.82
CA ASN A 464 -25.11 7.22 13.12
C ASN A 464 -24.98 5.82 12.47
N ILE A 465 -23.93 5.09 12.85
CA ILE A 465 -23.53 3.90 12.08
C ILE A 465 -24.47 2.72 12.31
N ILE A 466 -24.96 2.12 11.24
CA ILE A 466 -25.56 0.78 11.23
C ILE A 466 -24.42 -0.22 10.99
N HIS A 467 -24.16 -1.11 11.94
CA HIS A 467 -23.00 -2.00 11.90
C HIS A 467 -23.41 -3.44 11.62
N VAL A 468 -22.87 -4.07 10.58
CA VAL A 468 -23.28 -5.39 10.11
C VAL A 468 -22.12 -6.37 10.09
N ALA A 469 -22.28 -7.50 10.78
CA ALA A 469 -21.34 -8.62 10.78
C ALA A 469 -22.00 -9.93 10.32
N GLY A 470 -21.19 -10.97 10.14
CA GLY A 470 -21.66 -12.31 9.75
C GLY A 470 -20.75 -13.04 8.76
N THR A 471 -21.10 -14.27 8.41
CA THR A 471 -20.32 -15.10 7.48
C THR A 471 -20.83 -14.93 6.06
N LYS A 472 -22.15 -15.02 5.85
CA LYS A 472 -22.80 -14.83 4.55
C LYS A 472 -23.92 -13.80 4.67
N GLY A 473 -24.05 -12.93 3.67
CA GLY A 473 -25.15 -11.97 3.57
C GLY A 473 -24.86 -10.56 4.09
N LYS A 474 -23.66 -10.28 4.65
CA LYS A 474 -23.23 -8.96 5.11
C LYS A 474 -23.40 -7.87 4.04
N GLY A 475 -22.59 -7.94 2.98
CA GLY A 475 -22.68 -6.99 1.86
C GLY A 475 -24.09 -6.89 1.24
N SER A 476 -24.84 -8.00 1.16
CA SER A 476 -26.22 -7.97 0.66
C SER A 476 -27.17 -7.18 1.57
N THR A 477 -27.07 -7.42 2.89
CA THR A 477 -27.84 -6.68 3.89
C THR A 477 -27.48 -5.19 3.85
N CYS A 478 -26.19 -4.86 3.81
CA CYS A 478 -25.74 -3.47 3.75
C CYS A 478 -26.24 -2.74 2.50
N ALA A 479 -26.21 -3.39 1.34
CA ALA A 479 -26.71 -2.81 0.09
C ALA A 479 -28.23 -2.59 0.10
N PHE A 480 -29.01 -3.52 0.70
CA PHE A 480 -30.45 -3.31 0.88
C PHE A 480 -30.72 -2.12 1.81
N VAL A 481 -30.01 -2.02 2.94
CA VAL A 481 -30.16 -0.88 3.86
C VAL A 481 -29.82 0.43 3.15
N ASP A 482 -28.68 0.51 2.47
CA ASP A 482 -28.26 1.71 1.73
C ASP A 482 -29.28 2.10 0.65
N SER A 483 -29.80 1.13 -0.11
CA SER A 483 -30.82 1.41 -1.12
C SER A 483 -32.15 1.89 -0.52
N ILE A 484 -32.59 1.33 0.60
CA ILE A 484 -33.83 1.78 1.28
C ILE A 484 -33.64 3.21 1.80
N LEU A 485 -32.52 3.50 2.47
CA LEU A 485 -32.21 4.84 2.95
C LEU A 485 -32.09 5.85 1.79
N GLY A 486 -31.57 5.42 0.63
CA GLY A 486 -31.54 6.19 -0.60
C GLY A 486 -32.93 6.60 -1.10
N GLU A 487 -33.91 5.69 -1.09
CA GLU A 487 -35.29 6.01 -1.48
C GLU A 487 -35.96 7.01 -0.51
N TYR A 488 -35.66 6.92 0.80
CA TYR A 488 -36.12 7.91 1.78
C TYR A 488 -35.42 9.27 1.62
N ARG A 489 -34.13 9.28 1.30
CA ARG A 489 -33.40 10.51 0.96
C ARG A 489 -34.03 11.21 -0.26
N GLU A 490 -34.38 10.47 -1.30
CA GLU A 490 -34.98 11.04 -2.50
C GLU A 490 -36.40 11.56 -2.26
N SER A 491 -37.21 10.82 -1.49
CA SER A 491 -38.63 11.12 -1.28
C SER A 491 -38.95 12.05 -0.10
N ARG A 492 -38.16 12.00 0.97
CA ARG A 492 -38.39 12.71 2.23
C ARG A 492 -37.23 13.64 2.63
N HIS A 493 -36.11 13.61 1.91
CA HIS A 493 -34.90 14.39 2.20
C HIS A 493 -34.24 14.11 3.57
N THR A 494 -34.61 12.99 4.20
CA THR A 494 -34.00 12.49 5.43
C THR A 494 -33.74 10.99 5.29
N PRO A 495 -32.50 10.52 5.49
CA PRO A 495 -31.28 11.31 5.72
C PRO A 495 -30.93 12.20 4.51
N ALA A 496 -30.21 13.31 4.72
CA ALA A 496 -29.79 14.19 3.63
C ALA A 496 -28.62 13.58 2.83
N LYS A 497 -27.72 12.86 3.51
CA LYS A 497 -26.60 12.15 2.91
C LYS A 497 -26.36 10.79 3.59
N THR A 498 -26.32 9.73 2.77
CA THR A 498 -26.02 8.35 3.24
C THR A 498 -24.59 7.97 2.92
N GLY A 499 -24.00 7.11 3.75
CA GLY A 499 -22.71 6.47 3.50
C GLY A 499 -22.82 4.95 3.54
N LEU A 500 -22.02 4.26 2.74
CA LEU A 500 -21.90 2.81 2.77
C LEU A 500 -20.43 2.40 2.67
N PHE A 501 -19.98 1.60 3.64
CA PHE A 501 -18.64 1.00 3.65
C PHE A 501 -18.73 -0.52 3.57
N ILE A 502 -18.24 -1.10 2.47
CA ILE A 502 -18.34 -2.55 2.16
C ILE A 502 -17.01 -3.16 1.72
N SER A 503 -16.91 -4.49 1.79
CA SER A 503 -15.74 -5.22 1.30
C SER A 503 -16.03 -6.67 0.88
N PRO A 504 -15.26 -7.22 -0.08
CA PRO A 504 -14.31 -6.54 -0.95
C PRO A 504 -15.02 -5.68 -2.03
N HIS A 505 -14.25 -4.95 -2.85
CA HIS A 505 -14.78 -4.36 -4.09
C HIS A 505 -14.88 -5.45 -5.16
N LEU A 506 -15.70 -5.21 -6.20
CA LEU A 506 -15.78 -6.06 -7.36
C LEU A 506 -14.96 -5.52 -8.53
N ILE A 507 -15.12 -4.26 -8.92
CA ILE A 507 -14.45 -3.68 -10.09
C ILE A 507 -13.41 -2.63 -9.68
N ALA A 508 -13.74 -1.71 -8.77
CA ALA A 508 -12.82 -0.69 -8.30
C ALA A 508 -12.86 -0.46 -6.79
N VAL A 509 -11.72 -0.05 -6.21
CA VAL A 509 -11.56 0.23 -4.77
C VAL A 509 -12.62 1.20 -4.25
N ARG A 510 -13.00 2.18 -5.07
CA ARG A 510 -14.00 3.20 -4.74
C ARG A 510 -15.39 2.63 -4.45
N GLU A 511 -15.74 1.44 -4.93
CA GLU A 511 -17.01 0.78 -4.58
C GLU A 511 -17.16 0.50 -3.09
N ARG A 512 -16.03 0.40 -2.37
CA ARG A 512 -16.00 0.17 -0.93
C ARG A 512 -16.47 1.37 -0.14
N ILE A 513 -16.44 2.58 -0.71
CA ILE A 513 -16.86 3.82 -0.06
C ILE A 513 -17.90 4.47 -0.96
N ARG A 514 -19.18 4.35 -0.61
CA ARG A 514 -20.26 4.98 -1.36
C ARG A 514 -20.87 6.13 -0.58
N ILE A 515 -21.26 7.17 -1.30
CA ILE A 515 -22.00 8.31 -0.77
C ILE A 515 -23.26 8.44 -1.62
N ASN A 516 -24.43 8.47 -0.97
CA ASN A 516 -25.73 8.47 -1.65
C ASN A 516 -25.86 7.30 -2.65
N SER A 517 -25.50 6.09 -2.21
CA SER A 517 -25.54 4.85 -2.98
C SER A 517 -24.67 4.78 -4.24
N ALA A 518 -23.86 5.80 -4.52
CA ALA A 518 -22.90 5.82 -5.61
C ALA A 518 -21.46 5.69 -5.08
N PRO A 519 -20.57 4.94 -5.77
CA PRO A 519 -19.14 4.95 -5.45
C PRO A 519 -18.62 6.38 -5.35
N ILE A 520 -17.75 6.64 -4.37
CA ILE A 520 -17.07 7.93 -4.26
C ILE A 520 -16.34 8.25 -5.57
N SER A 521 -16.36 9.51 -5.99
CA SER A 521 -15.67 9.92 -7.22
C SER A 521 -14.16 9.79 -7.08
N GLU A 522 -13.46 9.65 -8.21
CA GLU A 522 -11.98 9.60 -8.26
C GLU A 522 -11.35 10.79 -7.54
N ALA A 523 -11.85 11.99 -7.81
CA ALA A 523 -11.36 13.22 -7.18
C ALA A 523 -11.53 13.22 -5.65
N LEU A 524 -12.71 12.80 -5.15
CA LEU A 524 -12.95 12.77 -3.71
C LEU A 524 -12.18 11.63 -3.02
N PHE A 525 -12.07 10.46 -3.67
CA PHE A 525 -11.27 9.35 -3.15
C PHE A 525 -9.81 9.77 -3.01
N ALA A 526 -9.19 10.29 -4.08
CA ALA A 526 -7.80 10.75 -4.06
C ALA A 526 -7.57 11.83 -2.99
N LYS A 527 -8.48 12.82 -2.91
CA LYS A 527 -8.43 13.87 -1.89
C LYS A 527 -8.40 13.28 -0.47
N TYR A 528 -9.40 12.49 -0.11
CA TYR A 528 -9.51 11.97 1.26
C TYR A 528 -8.47 10.91 1.59
N PHE A 529 -8.02 10.16 0.58
CA PHE A 529 -6.89 9.27 0.70
C PHE A 529 -5.64 10.05 1.10
N PHE A 530 -5.23 11.05 0.31
CA PHE A 530 -4.00 11.80 0.60
C PHE A 530 -4.11 12.69 1.84
N GLU A 531 -5.29 13.21 2.19
CA GLU A 531 -5.48 13.88 3.48
C GLU A 531 -5.21 12.94 4.66
N VAL A 532 -5.69 11.70 4.62
CA VAL A 532 -5.38 10.69 5.65
C VAL A 532 -3.90 10.31 5.60
N TRP A 533 -3.35 10.11 4.40
CA TRP A 533 -1.94 9.77 4.17
C TRP A 533 -1.00 10.80 4.81
N ASP A 534 -1.19 12.07 4.47
CA ASP A 534 -0.34 13.18 4.87
C ASP A 534 -0.47 13.48 6.37
N ARG A 535 -1.67 13.32 6.95
CA ARG A 535 -1.85 13.48 8.40
C ARG A 535 -1.15 12.37 9.18
N LEU A 536 -1.19 11.13 8.69
CA LEU A 536 -0.44 10.03 9.30
C LEU A 536 1.08 10.25 9.15
N GLU A 537 1.54 10.73 7.99
CA GLU A 537 2.94 11.07 7.72
C GLU A 537 3.47 12.19 8.63
N SER A 538 2.70 13.26 8.77
CA SER A 538 3.06 14.46 9.54
C SER A 538 2.84 14.31 11.06
N SER A 539 2.15 13.27 11.50
CA SER A 539 1.96 13.01 12.92
C SER A 539 3.30 12.61 13.58
N SER A 540 3.80 13.47 14.48
CA SER A 540 4.93 13.13 15.35
C SER A 540 4.55 11.95 16.25
N SER A 541 5.54 11.24 16.82
CA SER A 541 5.31 10.13 17.74
C SER A 541 4.41 10.56 18.91
N SER A 542 3.11 10.39 18.75
CA SER A 542 2.14 10.51 19.82
C SER A 542 2.28 9.26 20.68
N SER A 543 3.19 9.26 21.64
CA SER A 543 3.09 8.37 22.77
C SER A 543 1.88 8.83 23.58
N THR A 544 0.69 8.31 23.28
CA THR A 544 -0.36 8.36 24.30
C THR A 544 0.08 7.39 25.39
N ARG A 545 0.78 7.89 26.42
CA ARG A 545 0.74 7.24 27.74
C ARG A 545 -0.73 7.26 28.14
N GLN A 546 -1.40 6.12 27.98
CA GLN A 546 -2.75 5.94 28.47
C GLN A 546 -2.63 5.46 29.93
N PRO A 547 -3.30 6.10 30.89
CA PRO A 547 -3.34 5.64 32.27
C PRO A 547 -4.04 4.26 32.46
N ASP A 548 -4.57 3.68 31.38
CA ASP A 548 -5.34 2.42 31.40
C ASP A 548 -4.49 1.19 31.00
N ASP A 549 -3.16 1.29 31.04
CA ASP A 549 -2.23 0.15 30.79
C ASP A 549 -2.31 -0.96 31.89
N ASP A 550 -3.24 -0.85 32.84
CA ASP A 550 -3.48 -1.79 33.95
C ASP A 550 -4.49 -2.91 33.65
N ASP A 551 -5.02 -3.00 32.42
CA ASP A 551 -5.84 -4.16 32.03
C ASP A 551 -4.93 -5.38 31.80
N GLU A 552 -5.09 -6.41 32.64
CA GLU A 552 -4.21 -7.59 32.75
C GLU A 552 -3.82 -8.18 31.38
N GLY A 553 -2.63 -7.83 30.89
CA GLY A 553 -1.97 -8.47 29.74
C GLY A 553 -1.68 -7.61 28.49
N GLY A 554 -1.96 -6.30 28.49
CA GLY A 554 -1.77 -5.46 27.29
C GLY A 554 -0.65 -4.43 27.39
N GLY A 555 0.58 -4.77 26.97
CA GLY A 555 1.69 -3.80 26.94
C GLY A 555 1.40 -2.53 26.13
N THR A 556 2.07 -1.42 26.47
CA THR A 556 1.96 -0.12 25.80
C THR A 556 2.18 -0.24 24.29
N VAL A 557 1.19 0.18 23.49
CA VAL A 557 1.28 0.16 22.02
C VAL A 557 1.92 1.46 21.54
N VAL A 558 3.16 1.37 21.03
CA VAL A 558 3.88 2.49 20.43
C VAL A 558 3.96 2.29 18.92
N LEU A 559 3.34 3.20 18.17
CA LEU A 559 3.41 3.22 16.71
C LEU A 559 4.49 4.20 16.24
N PRO A 560 5.37 3.83 15.28
CA PRO A 560 6.35 4.76 14.71
C PRO A 560 5.70 6.03 14.15
N PRO A 561 6.39 7.19 14.15
CA PRO A 561 5.98 8.34 13.33
C PRO A 561 5.80 7.93 11.87
N GLY A 562 4.84 8.55 11.18
CA GLY A 562 4.57 8.25 9.76
C GLY A 562 3.98 6.86 9.46
N SER A 563 3.84 5.98 10.47
CA SER A 563 3.29 4.64 10.26
C SER A 563 1.85 4.69 9.75
N LYS A 564 1.49 3.73 8.91
CA LYS A 564 0.15 3.58 8.35
C LYS A 564 -0.35 2.18 8.64
N PRO A 565 -1.65 2.01 8.95
CA PRO A 565 -2.20 0.69 9.13
C PRO A 565 -2.27 -0.08 7.81
N ILE A 566 -2.39 -1.40 7.90
CA ILE A 566 -2.55 -2.29 6.74
C ILE A 566 -3.77 -1.94 5.88
N TYR A 567 -3.73 -2.32 4.59
CA TYR A 567 -4.72 -2.01 3.54
C TYR A 567 -6.17 -1.80 4.01
N GLY A 568 -6.80 -2.81 4.62
CA GLY A 568 -8.23 -2.73 5.00
C GLY A 568 -8.51 -1.75 6.14
N ARG A 569 -7.57 -1.63 7.09
CA ARG A 569 -7.65 -0.69 8.21
C ARG A 569 -7.44 0.74 7.75
N TYR A 570 -6.53 0.94 6.79
CA TYR A 570 -6.33 2.24 6.16
C TYR A 570 -7.60 2.72 5.43
N LEU A 571 -8.24 1.85 4.65
CA LEU A 571 -9.53 2.16 4.01
C LEU A 571 -10.64 2.47 5.01
N THR A 572 -10.60 1.88 6.21
CA THR A 572 -11.55 2.22 7.29
C THR A 572 -11.33 3.66 7.79
N LEU A 573 -10.08 4.11 7.91
CA LEU A 573 -9.78 5.51 8.25
C LEU A 573 -10.22 6.47 7.14
N VAL A 574 -9.94 6.13 5.88
CA VAL A 574 -10.37 6.93 4.72
C VAL A 574 -11.89 7.02 4.66
N SER A 575 -12.64 5.94 4.93
CA SER A 575 -14.10 5.98 4.90
C SER A 575 -14.68 6.88 5.99
N TRP A 576 -14.21 6.75 7.25
CA TRP A 576 -14.64 7.67 8.31
C TRP A 576 -14.28 9.11 7.99
N HIS A 577 -13.05 9.35 7.51
CA HIS A 577 -12.61 10.70 7.17
C HIS A 577 -13.47 11.29 6.05
N ALA A 578 -13.71 10.56 4.96
CA ALA A 578 -14.57 10.98 3.87
C ALA A 578 -16.00 11.26 4.34
N PHE A 579 -16.62 10.35 5.10
CA PHE A 579 -18.00 10.52 5.58
C PHE A 579 -18.16 11.69 6.54
N LEU A 580 -17.18 11.93 7.42
CA LEU A 580 -17.19 13.08 8.33
C LEU A 580 -16.99 14.41 7.61
N GLN A 581 -16.09 14.46 6.61
CA GLN A 581 -15.86 15.66 5.80
C GLN A 581 -17.03 15.97 4.86
N GLU A 582 -17.68 14.93 4.35
CA GLU A 582 -18.86 15.06 3.48
C GLU A 582 -20.15 15.31 4.26
N GLY A 583 -20.15 15.18 5.60
CA GLY A 583 -21.35 15.39 6.41
C GLY A 583 -22.41 14.32 6.15
N VAL A 584 -21.99 13.04 6.14
CA VAL A 584 -22.92 11.90 6.09
C VAL A 584 -23.71 11.83 7.40
N ASP A 585 -25.03 11.70 7.29
CA ASP A 585 -25.95 11.66 8.44
C ASP A 585 -26.10 10.25 9.00
N VAL A 586 -26.06 9.23 8.15
CA VAL A 586 -26.19 7.82 8.49
C VAL A 586 -25.28 7.00 7.59
N ALA A 587 -24.49 6.11 8.18
CA ALA A 587 -23.57 5.25 7.45
C ALA A 587 -23.79 3.77 7.76
N VAL A 588 -23.76 2.93 6.74
CA VAL A 588 -23.85 1.47 6.87
C VAL A 588 -22.46 0.87 6.75
N TYR A 589 -22.01 0.13 7.76
CA TYR A 589 -20.68 -0.48 7.80
C TYR A 589 -20.78 -2.00 7.80
N GLU A 590 -20.15 -2.64 6.82
CA GLU A 590 -19.83 -4.05 6.85
C GLU A 590 -18.50 -4.29 7.58
N THR A 591 -18.47 -5.24 8.52
CA THR A 591 -17.20 -5.73 9.10
C THR A 591 -16.36 -6.45 8.04
N GLY A 592 -15.04 -6.22 8.04
CA GLY A 592 -14.11 -6.96 7.19
C GLY A 592 -13.94 -8.42 7.63
N VAL A 593 -13.22 -8.66 8.73
CA VAL A 593 -12.97 -10.01 9.27
C VAL A 593 -13.30 -10.06 10.76
N GLY A 594 -14.22 -10.96 11.13
CA GLY A 594 -14.66 -11.12 12.51
C GLY A 594 -15.68 -10.07 12.91
N GLY A 595 -15.36 -9.28 13.93
CA GLY A 595 -16.21 -8.23 14.52
C GLY A 595 -15.50 -7.56 15.69
N GLU A 596 -15.22 -8.29 16.77
CA GLU A 596 -14.61 -7.79 18.01
C GLU A 596 -13.33 -6.97 17.77
N TYR A 597 -12.42 -7.50 16.96
CA TYR A 597 -11.14 -6.86 16.63
C TYR A 597 -11.08 -6.33 15.19
N ASP A 598 -12.24 -6.18 14.55
CA ASP A 598 -12.33 -5.55 13.24
C ASP A 598 -12.18 -4.03 13.40
N ALA A 599 -11.49 -3.38 12.46
CA ALA A 599 -11.26 -1.94 12.53
C ALA A 599 -12.56 -1.13 12.58
N THR A 600 -13.62 -1.61 11.95
CA THR A 600 -14.93 -0.94 11.98
C THR A 600 -15.56 -0.93 13.38
N ASN A 601 -15.10 -1.79 14.30
CA ASN A 601 -15.65 -1.90 15.66
C ASN A 601 -15.14 -0.84 16.65
N LEU A 602 -14.39 0.17 16.16
CA LEU A 602 -14.05 1.36 16.97
C LEU A 602 -15.26 2.23 17.26
N VAL A 603 -16.36 2.06 16.53
CA VAL A 603 -17.61 2.77 16.71
C VAL A 603 -18.19 2.44 18.09
N PRO A 604 -18.33 3.41 19.00
CA PRO A 604 -18.79 3.13 20.35
C PRO A 604 -20.32 2.93 20.41
N HIS A 605 -21.09 3.76 19.68
CA HIS A 605 -22.55 3.79 19.76
C HIS A 605 -23.25 3.61 18.39
N PRO A 606 -23.11 2.45 17.71
CA PRO A 606 -23.81 2.22 16.44
C PRO A 606 -25.33 2.29 16.62
N LEU A 607 -26.09 2.87 15.68
CA LEU A 607 -27.57 2.91 15.69
C LEU A 607 -28.19 1.55 15.96
N ALA A 608 -27.63 0.52 15.34
CA ALA A 608 -28.00 -0.87 15.50
C ALA A 608 -26.84 -1.77 15.06
N ALA A 609 -26.76 -2.96 15.66
CA ALA A 609 -25.90 -4.04 15.23
C ALA A 609 -26.73 -5.15 14.56
N GLY A 610 -26.36 -5.54 13.34
CA GLY A 610 -26.99 -6.62 12.58
C GLY A 610 -26.05 -7.80 12.37
N ILE A 611 -26.46 -9.01 12.76
CA ILE A 611 -25.72 -10.25 12.53
C ILE A 611 -26.42 -11.08 11.46
N THR A 612 -25.78 -11.20 10.30
CA THR A 612 -26.21 -12.08 9.20
C THR A 612 -25.85 -13.54 9.49
N THR A 613 -26.21 -14.47 8.62
CA THR A 613 -26.00 -15.91 8.85
C THR A 613 -24.54 -16.23 9.18
N LEU A 614 -24.35 -16.99 10.25
CA LEU A 614 -23.07 -17.46 10.75
C LEU A 614 -22.75 -18.88 10.23
N GLY A 615 -21.47 -19.13 10.02
CA GLY A 615 -20.93 -20.40 9.54
C GLY A 615 -19.40 -20.38 9.58
N ILE A 616 -18.79 -21.52 9.26
CA ILE A 616 -17.33 -21.66 9.24
C ILE A 616 -16.74 -20.76 8.15
N ASP A 617 -15.82 -19.88 8.58
CA ASP A 617 -15.10 -18.95 7.72
C ASP A 617 -13.88 -18.40 8.46
N HIS A 618 -12.83 -18.03 7.71
CA HIS A 618 -11.59 -17.48 8.26
C HIS A 618 -10.99 -18.28 9.44
N VAL A 619 -10.97 -19.61 9.34
CA VAL A 619 -10.58 -20.54 10.43
C VAL A 619 -9.25 -20.17 11.11
N TYR A 620 -8.25 -19.79 10.30
CA TYR A 620 -6.95 -19.37 10.82
C TYR A 620 -7.05 -18.15 11.77
N VAL A 621 -7.91 -17.18 11.44
CA VAL A 621 -8.03 -15.90 12.14
C VAL A 621 -9.03 -15.97 13.29
N LEU A 622 -10.19 -16.59 13.07
CA LEU A 622 -11.34 -16.54 13.99
C LEU A 622 -11.52 -17.82 14.80
N GLY A 623 -10.82 -18.90 14.44
CA GLY A 623 -10.98 -20.22 15.06
C GLY A 623 -11.72 -21.22 14.18
N ASP A 624 -11.56 -22.48 14.54
CA ASP A 624 -12.02 -23.69 13.85
C ASP A 624 -13.45 -24.12 14.21
N THR A 625 -14.12 -23.41 15.11
CA THR A 625 -15.48 -23.73 15.54
C THR A 625 -16.44 -22.58 15.29
N VAL A 626 -17.72 -22.92 15.04
CA VAL A 626 -18.80 -21.95 14.87
C VAL A 626 -18.91 -21.04 16.10
N ALA A 627 -18.73 -21.57 17.31
CA ALA A 627 -18.80 -20.79 18.56
C ALA A 627 -17.72 -19.70 18.64
N LYS A 628 -16.45 -20.01 18.30
CA LYS A 628 -15.36 -19.00 18.29
C LYS A 628 -15.62 -17.90 17.27
N ILE A 629 -16.10 -18.28 16.09
CA ILE A 629 -16.46 -17.36 15.01
C ILE A 629 -17.64 -16.47 15.41
N ALA A 630 -18.67 -17.06 16.04
CA ALA A 630 -19.84 -16.34 16.54
C ALA A 630 -19.45 -15.33 17.63
N TRP A 631 -18.56 -15.70 18.55
CA TRP A 631 -18.06 -14.80 19.59
C TRP A 631 -17.41 -13.55 19.00
N HIS A 632 -16.52 -13.74 18.02
CA HIS A 632 -15.89 -12.61 17.32
C HIS A 632 -16.92 -11.73 16.62
N LYS A 633 -17.88 -12.32 15.90
CA LYS A 633 -18.87 -11.54 15.13
C LYS A 633 -19.86 -10.81 16.03
N ALA A 634 -20.21 -11.39 17.19
CA ALA A 634 -20.99 -10.74 18.22
C ALA A 634 -20.28 -9.55 18.88
N GLY A 635 -18.99 -9.33 18.60
CA GLY A 635 -18.21 -8.19 19.11
C GLY A 635 -18.71 -6.80 18.71
N ILE A 636 -19.56 -6.73 17.69
CA ILE A 636 -20.20 -5.48 17.28
C ILE A 636 -21.45 -5.14 18.10
N ILE A 637 -21.96 -6.07 18.94
CA ILE A 637 -23.07 -5.81 19.84
C ILE A 637 -22.59 -4.87 20.96
N LYS A 638 -23.26 -3.72 21.12
CA LYS A 638 -22.91 -2.68 22.09
C LYS A 638 -24.05 -2.43 23.07
N THR A 639 -23.70 -2.16 24.33
CA THR A 639 -24.64 -1.88 25.41
C THR A 639 -25.57 -0.72 25.06
N GLY A 640 -26.86 -0.90 25.35
CA GLY A 640 -27.90 0.11 25.11
C GLY A 640 -28.25 0.33 23.63
N ARG A 641 -27.73 -0.49 22.70
CA ARG A 641 -28.01 -0.37 21.27
C ARG A 641 -28.75 -1.61 20.76
N PRO A 642 -29.73 -1.46 19.85
CA PRO A 642 -30.44 -2.58 19.24
C PRO A 642 -29.51 -3.64 18.63
N ALA A 643 -29.77 -4.91 18.96
CA ALA A 643 -29.06 -6.06 18.41
C ALA A 643 -30.03 -6.98 17.65
N LEU A 644 -29.82 -7.11 16.35
CA LEU A 644 -30.69 -7.85 15.44
C LEU A 644 -29.91 -9.00 14.79
N THR A 645 -30.53 -10.16 14.64
CA THR A 645 -29.96 -11.27 13.88
C THR A 645 -31.03 -11.99 13.08
N VAL A 646 -30.65 -12.61 11.97
CA VAL A 646 -31.49 -13.65 11.34
C VAL A 646 -31.44 -14.94 12.15
N GLU A 647 -32.33 -15.89 11.85
CA GLU A 647 -32.26 -17.27 12.36
C GLU A 647 -30.85 -17.87 12.16
N GLN A 648 -30.27 -18.40 13.24
CA GLN A 648 -28.94 -18.99 13.28
C GLN A 648 -29.00 -20.49 13.60
N PHE A 649 -27.90 -21.20 13.33
CA PHE A 649 -27.70 -22.53 13.90
C PHE A 649 -27.64 -22.49 15.44
N PRO A 650 -28.08 -23.54 16.16
CA PRO A 650 -28.16 -23.53 17.62
C PRO A 650 -26.90 -23.04 18.33
N ASP A 651 -25.72 -23.59 18.00
CA ASP A 651 -24.44 -23.24 18.61
C ASP A 651 -24.07 -21.76 18.41
N ALA A 652 -24.39 -21.20 17.23
CA ALA A 652 -24.17 -19.79 16.94
C ALA A 652 -25.17 -18.91 17.72
N ALA A 653 -26.45 -19.31 17.74
CA ALA A 653 -27.52 -18.60 18.42
C ALA A 653 -27.24 -18.48 19.93
N GLU A 654 -26.78 -19.56 20.57
CA GLU A 654 -26.42 -19.58 21.99
C GLU A 654 -25.34 -18.54 22.31
N VAL A 655 -24.27 -18.50 21.52
CA VAL A 655 -23.19 -17.52 21.70
C VAL A 655 -23.67 -16.09 21.48
N LEU A 656 -24.52 -15.84 20.48
CA LEU A 656 -25.09 -14.51 20.26
C LEU A 656 -25.96 -14.06 21.45
N ARG A 657 -26.79 -14.95 22.00
CA ARG A 657 -27.63 -14.64 23.17
C ARG A 657 -26.80 -14.38 24.41
N ALA A 658 -25.77 -15.20 24.67
CA ALA A 658 -24.85 -14.99 25.78
C ALA A 658 -24.15 -13.63 25.68
N ARG A 659 -23.63 -13.29 24.49
CA ARG A 659 -22.96 -12.01 24.25
C ARG A 659 -23.90 -10.81 24.37
N ALA A 660 -25.14 -10.94 23.93
CA ALA A 660 -26.15 -9.90 24.10
C ALA A 660 -26.49 -9.69 25.59
N ALA A 661 -26.62 -10.79 26.35
CA ALA A 661 -26.82 -10.76 27.79
C ALA A 661 -25.64 -10.10 28.54
N ASP A 662 -24.39 -10.43 28.18
CA ASP A 662 -23.19 -9.80 28.72
C ASP A 662 -23.16 -8.28 28.48
N LYS A 663 -23.79 -7.82 27.40
CA LYS A 663 -23.92 -6.39 27.07
C LYS A 663 -25.18 -5.74 27.63
N GLY A 664 -26.05 -6.50 28.30
CA GLY A 664 -27.32 -6.02 28.84
C GLY A 664 -28.33 -5.62 27.77
N VAL A 665 -28.31 -6.28 26.61
CA VAL A 665 -29.18 -5.98 25.46
C VAL A 665 -29.98 -7.22 25.06
N ALA A 666 -31.26 -7.03 24.71
CA ALA A 666 -32.07 -8.09 24.13
C ALA A 666 -31.67 -8.33 22.66
N LEU A 667 -31.32 -9.57 22.31
CA LEU A 667 -31.11 -9.98 20.93
C LEU A 667 -32.46 -10.28 20.27
N ARG A 668 -32.80 -9.56 19.20
CA ARG A 668 -34.01 -9.84 18.41
C ARG A 668 -33.67 -10.75 17.24
N GLU A 669 -34.13 -12.00 17.33
CA GLU A 669 -34.06 -12.98 16.23
C GLU A 669 -35.22 -12.76 15.27
N LEU A 670 -34.90 -12.49 14.01
CA LEU A 670 -35.86 -12.14 12.97
C LEU A 670 -36.20 -13.37 12.11
N PRO A 671 -37.49 -13.75 12.01
CA PRO A 671 -37.93 -14.66 10.97
C PRO A 671 -37.85 -13.97 9.60
N VAL A 672 -38.12 -14.72 8.53
CA VAL A 672 -38.37 -14.09 7.23
C VAL A 672 -39.59 -13.19 7.37
N ASP A 673 -39.42 -11.90 7.07
CA ASP A 673 -40.48 -10.91 7.17
C ASP A 673 -41.63 -11.28 6.22
N PRO A 674 -42.85 -11.54 6.73
CA PRO A 674 -43.98 -11.93 5.90
C PRO A 674 -44.39 -10.85 4.90
N ARG A 675 -44.08 -9.57 5.17
CA ARG A 675 -44.34 -8.44 4.27
C ARG A 675 -43.50 -8.50 2.99
N LEU A 676 -42.45 -9.33 2.93
CA LEU A 676 -41.64 -9.57 1.73
C LEU A 676 -42.31 -10.53 0.72
N ALA A 677 -43.48 -11.10 1.03
CA ALA A 677 -44.13 -12.09 0.16
C ALA A 677 -44.41 -11.56 -1.26
N SER A 678 -44.77 -10.28 -1.38
CA SER A 678 -45.07 -9.60 -2.65
C SER A 678 -43.88 -8.82 -3.23
N VAL A 679 -42.73 -8.79 -2.56
CA VAL A 679 -41.57 -7.99 -2.97
C VAL A 679 -40.60 -8.83 -3.80
N ARG A 680 -40.20 -8.32 -4.97
CA ARG A 680 -39.28 -9.01 -5.87
C ARG A 680 -37.82 -8.92 -5.41
N ILE A 681 -37.45 -9.79 -4.48
CA ILE A 681 -36.05 -9.96 -4.04
C ILE A 681 -35.25 -10.81 -5.04
N ARG A 682 -34.03 -10.37 -5.39
CA ARG A 682 -33.13 -11.10 -6.29
C ARG A 682 -31.80 -11.47 -5.61
N PRO A 683 -31.31 -12.72 -5.76
CA PRO A 683 -32.04 -13.87 -6.30
C PRO A 683 -33.26 -14.23 -5.43
N ALA A 684 -34.29 -14.83 -6.03
CA ALA A 684 -35.53 -15.21 -5.35
C ALA A 684 -35.32 -16.46 -4.46
N ALA A 685 -34.48 -16.33 -3.44
CA ALA A 685 -34.04 -17.41 -2.58
C ALA A 685 -34.28 -17.08 -1.10
N THR A 686 -34.54 -18.10 -0.28
CA THR A 686 -34.85 -17.93 1.15
C THR A 686 -33.74 -17.22 1.91
N PHE A 687 -32.47 -17.52 1.62
CA PHE A 687 -31.34 -16.83 2.27
C PHE A 687 -31.33 -15.32 1.97
N GLN A 688 -31.73 -14.92 0.76
CA GLN A 688 -31.75 -13.51 0.38
C GLN A 688 -32.94 -12.79 0.99
N LYS A 689 -34.09 -13.48 1.14
CA LYS A 689 -35.23 -12.97 1.92
C LYS A 689 -34.87 -12.78 3.40
N ARG A 690 -34.05 -13.66 3.99
CA ARG A 690 -33.49 -13.47 5.35
C ARG A 690 -32.60 -12.22 5.43
N ASN A 691 -31.69 -12.02 4.46
CA ASN A 691 -30.87 -10.81 4.39
C ASN A 691 -31.73 -9.54 4.25
N ALA A 692 -32.76 -9.57 3.40
CA ALA A 692 -33.70 -8.47 3.23
C ALA A 692 -34.51 -8.20 4.52
N SER A 693 -34.90 -9.24 5.26
CA SER A 693 -35.64 -9.08 6.54
C SER A 693 -34.79 -8.37 7.59
N LEU A 694 -33.50 -8.71 7.68
CA LEU A 694 -32.57 -8.01 8.55
C LEU A 694 -32.36 -6.56 8.08
N ALA A 695 -32.23 -6.34 6.78
CA ALA A 695 -32.06 -4.99 6.22
C ALA A 695 -33.28 -4.09 6.49
N VAL A 696 -34.50 -4.62 6.34
CA VAL A 696 -35.75 -3.93 6.69
C VAL A 696 -35.71 -3.48 8.15
N ALA A 697 -35.45 -4.39 9.08
CA ALA A 697 -35.44 -4.06 10.51
C ALA A 697 -34.33 -3.05 10.89
N LEU A 698 -33.15 -3.14 10.26
CA LEU A 698 -32.07 -2.17 10.45
C LEU A 698 -32.43 -0.79 9.89
N ALA A 699 -33.05 -0.73 8.72
CA ALA A 699 -33.48 0.52 8.11
C ALA A 699 -34.64 1.17 8.90
N GLU A 700 -35.62 0.39 9.36
CA GLU A 700 -36.68 0.86 10.26
C GLU A 700 -36.08 1.48 11.53
N THR A 701 -35.15 0.78 12.19
CA THR A 701 -34.48 1.26 13.41
C THR A 701 -33.75 2.58 13.15
N ALA A 702 -33.10 2.72 12.00
CA ALA A 702 -32.37 3.93 11.65
C ALA A 702 -33.30 5.10 11.33
N LEU A 703 -34.36 4.87 10.56
CA LEU A 703 -35.35 5.89 10.20
C LEU A 703 -36.10 6.38 11.45
N GLU A 704 -36.47 5.47 12.36
CA GLU A 704 -37.08 5.82 13.65
C GLU A 704 -36.16 6.72 14.48
N GLN A 705 -34.88 6.35 14.62
CA GLN A 705 -33.90 7.17 15.37
C GLN A 705 -33.61 8.52 14.68
N LEU A 706 -33.81 8.63 13.36
CA LEU A 706 -33.74 9.89 12.62
C LEU A 706 -35.06 10.69 12.66
N GLY A 707 -36.09 10.20 13.36
CA GLY A 707 -37.39 10.86 13.47
C GLY A 707 -38.21 10.83 12.18
N VAL A 708 -37.97 9.86 11.31
CA VAL A 708 -38.69 9.68 10.04
C VAL A 708 -39.86 8.72 10.24
N ASP A 709 -41.08 9.22 10.07
CA ASP A 709 -42.27 8.38 10.00
C ASP A 709 -42.26 7.60 8.67
N THR A 710 -42.11 6.28 8.80
CA THR A 710 -42.07 5.33 7.69
C THR A 710 -43.46 5.09 7.09
N GLY A 711 -44.54 5.45 7.80
CA GLY A 711 -45.91 5.19 7.37
C GLY A 711 -46.29 3.70 7.38
N ASP A 712 -45.62 2.89 8.22
CA ASP A 712 -45.91 1.46 8.35
C ASP A 712 -47.29 1.25 9.01
N ASP A 713 -48.22 0.70 8.25
CA ASP A 713 -49.57 0.36 8.71
C ASP A 713 -49.68 -1.08 9.23
N GLY A 714 -48.55 -1.81 9.28
CA GLY A 714 -48.44 -3.19 9.71
C GLY A 714 -49.00 -4.21 8.71
N LYS A 715 -49.54 -3.79 7.56
CA LYS A 715 -50.12 -4.68 6.54
C LYS A 715 -49.15 -4.98 5.40
N GLY A 716 -48.23 -4.06 5.10
CA GLY A 716 -47.23 -4.22 4.03
C GLY A 716 -46.04 -3.29 4.21
N LEU A 717 -44.96 -3.52 3.45
CA LEU A 717 -43.81 -2.62 3.48
C LEU A 717 -44.15 -1.27 2.83
N PRO A 718 -43.67 -0.14 3.38
CA PRO A 718 -43.80 1.15 2.72
C PRO A 718 -43.21 1.13 1.31
N ARG A 719 -43.73 1.99 0.44
CA ARG A 719 -43.35 2.02 -0.99
C ARG A 719 -41.84 2.19 -1.20
N GLU A 720 -41.20 3.03 -0.38
CA GLU A 720 -39.77 3.31 -0.40
C GLU A 720 -38.96 2.05 -0.04
N PHE A 721 -39.42 1.24 0.92
CA PHE A 721 -38.80 -0.05 1.24
C PHE A 721 -38.91 -1.02 0.06
N VAL A 722 -40.11 -1.16 -0.53
CA VAL A 722 -40.33 -2.06 -1.68
C VAL A 722 -39.42 -1.65 -2.83
N ARG A 723 -39.39 -0.36 -3.19
CA ARG A 723 -38.52 0.14 -4.26
C ARG A 723 -37.04 -0.13 -3.99
N GLY A 724 -36.57 0.19 -2.79
CA GLY A 724 -35.18 -0.04 -2.42
C GLY A 724 -34.78 -1.51 -2.55
N LEU A 725 -35.62 -2.41 -2.04
CA LEU A 725 -35.40 -3.85 -2.12
C LEU A 725 -35.41 -4.39 -3.56
N GLU A 726 -36.34 -3.94 -4.41
CA GLU A 726 -36.48 -4.43 -5.78
C GLU A 726 -35.45 -3.84 -6.76
N LYS A 727 -34.99 -2.62 -6.51
CA LYS A 727 -33.97 -1.91 -7.30
C LYS A 727 -32.56 -2.36 -6.97
N THR A 728 -32.33 -2.89 -5.76
CA THR A 728 -30.99 -3.35 -5.34
C THR A 728 -30.46 -4.39 -6.32
N SER A 729 -29.36 -4.05 -6.98
CA SER A 729 -28.63 -4.92 -7.91
C SER A 729 -27.32 -5.39 -7.29
N PHE A 730 -27.05 -6.69 -7.38
CA PHE A 730 -25.83 -7.30 -6.88
C PHE A 730 -24.94 -7.67 -8.06
N ARG A 731 -24.03 -6.76 -8.43
CA ARG A 731 -23.03 -7.02 -9.47
C ARG A 731 -22.23 -8.28 -9.14
N GLY A 732 -21.96 -9.11 -10.13
CA GLY A 732 -21.26 -10.38 -9.99
C GLY A 732 -21.99 -11.42 -9.13
N ARG A 733 -23.33 -11.36 -9.03
CA ARG A 733 -24.17 -12.38 -8.37
C ARG A 733 -25.29 -12.82 -9.30
N CYS A 734 -25.18 -14.04 -9.82
CA CYS A 734 -26.12 -14.60 -10.79
C CYS A 734 -26.44 -13.61 -11.93
N GLU A 735 -25.41 -12.90 -12.41
CA GLU A 735 -25.53 -11.84 -13.41
C GLU A 735 -25.40 -12.43 -14.81
N VAL A 736 -26.32 -12.06 -15.72
CA VAL A 736 -26.31 -12.53 -17.11
C VAL A 736 -26.02 -11.35 -18.02
N LYS A 737 -25.03 -11.50 -18.91
CA LYS A 737 -24.70 -10.51 -19.95
C LYS A 737 -24.65 -11.20 -21.31
N ALA A 738 -25.35 -10.65 -22.30
CA ALA A 738 -25.34 -11.16 -23.66
C ALA A 738 -24.44 -10.28 -24.55
N GLU A 739 -23.66 -10.93 -25.42
CA GLU A 739 -22.80 -10.33 -26.44
C GLU A 739 -22.88 -11.24 -27.68
N ASP A 740 -23.36 -10.75 -28.83
CA ASP A 740 -23.58 -11.50 -30.09
C ASP A 740 -23.70 -13.04 -29.96
N LYS A 741 -22.60 -13.78 -30.12
CA LYS A 741 -22.52 -15.26 -30.11
C LYS A 741 -22.24 -15.91 -28.74
N ILE A 742 -22.26 -15.15 -27.65
CA ILE A 742 -21.95 -15.62 -26.30
C ILE A 742 -22.86 -14.98 -25.24
N ILE A 743 -23.22 -15.78 -24.24
CA ILE A 743 -23.93 -15.31 -23.06
C ILE A 743 -23.08 -15.66 -21.84
N TRP A 744 -22.66 -14.61 -21.15
CA TRP A 744 -21.86 -14.64 -19.93
C TRP A 744 -22.76 -14.77 -18.71
N HIS A 745 -22.52 -15.79 -17.90
CA HIS A 745 -23.15 -16.05 -16.62
C HIS A 745 -22.10 -15.86 -15.54
N VAL A 746 -22.24 -14.83 -14.72
CA VAL A 746 -21.17 -14.32 -13.88
C VAL A 746 -21.58 -14.36 -12.41
N ASP A 747 -20.82 -15.08 -11.58
CA ASP A 747 -21.06 -15.16 -10.14
C ASP A 747 -19.77 -15.28 -9.32
N GLY A 748 -19.59 -14.41 -8.33
CA GLY A 748 -18.45 -14.40 -7.40
C GLY A 748 -18.48 -15.46 -6.31
N ALA A 749 -19.09 -16.61 -6.55
CA ALA A 749 -19.12 -17.75 -5.63
C ALA A 749 -17.70 -18.31 -5.43
N HIS A 750 -17.32 -18.58 -4.19
CA HIS A 750 -15.94 -18.95 -3.80
C HIS A 750 -15.89 -19.83 -2.54
N THR A 751 -17.03 -20.41 -2.16
CA THR A 751 -17.15 -21.46 -1.14
C THR A 751 -18.01 -22.59 -1.70
N ALA A 752 -17.78 -23.82 -1.25
CA ALA A 752 -18.48 -25.02 -1.71
C ALA A 752 -20.00 -24.83 -1.86
N ASP A 753 -20.67 -24.35 -0.80
CA ASP A 753 -22.12 -24.13 -0.82
C ASP A 753 -22.56 -23.08 -1.86
N SER A 754 -21.86 -21.95 -1.93
CA SER A 754 -22.18 -20.89 -2.89
C SER A 754 -21.94 -21.34 -4.34
N LEU A 755 -20.89 -22.13 -4.58
CA LEU A 755 -20.56 -22.67 -5.90
C LEU A 755 -21.60 -23.68 -6.35
N LYS A 756 -22.09 -24.52 -5.43
CA LYS A 756 -23.20 -25.44 -5.69
C LYS A 756 -24.48 -24.71 -6.07
N VAL A 757 -24.84 -23.64 -5.36
CA VAL A 757 -26.03 -22.83 -5.66
C VAL A 757 -25.88 -22.13 -7.01
N SER A 758 -24.74 -21.47 -7.25
CA SER A 758 -24.47 -20.77 -8.50
C SER A 758 -24.39 -21.71 -9.70
N ALA A 759 -23.79 -22.89 -9.56
CA ALA A 759 -23.75 -23.90 -10.61
C ALA A 759 -25.16 -24.42 -10.98
N LYS A 760 -26.04 -24.62 -9.99
CA LYS A 760 -27.45 -24.97 -10.24
C LYS A 760 -28.20 -23.86 -10.98
N TRP A 761 -27.97 -22.61 -10.58
CA TRP A 761 -28.53 -21.45 -11.28
C TRP A 761 -28.10 -21.44 -12.75
N PHE A 762 -26.80 -21.56 -13.02
CA PHE A 762 -26.28 -21.66 -14.39
C PHE A 762 -26.90 -22.82 -15.17
N ALA A 763 -27.02 -24.01 -14.56
CA ALA A 763 -27.68 -25.15 -15.18
C ALA A 763 -29.13 -24.86 -15.56
N SER A 764 -29.89 -24.18 -14.69
CA SER A 764 -31.28 -23.80 -14.98
C SER A 764 -31.40 -22.73 -16.07
N GLU A 765 -30.49 -21.75 -16.10
CA GLU A 765 -30.50 -20.69 -17.14
C GLU A 765 -30.12 -21.22 -18.52
N THR A 766 -29.39 -22.33 -18.58
CA THR A 766 -28.88 -22.93 -19.82
C THR A 766 -29.66 -24.15 -20.29
N GLU A 767 -30.66 -24.61 -19.54
CA GLU A 767 -31.42 -25.83 -19.82
C GLU A 767 -32.04 -25.83 -21.23
N LYS A 768 -32.57 -24.68 -21.67
CA LYS A 768 -33.27 -24.52 -22.96
C LYS A 768 -32.40 -23.90 -24.05
N ARG A 769 -31.11 -23.67 -23.80
CA ARG A 769 -30.21 -22.96 -24.73
C ARG A 769 -29.37 -23.94 -25.54
N THR A 770 -29.15 -23.59 -26.80
CA THR A 770 -28.33 -24.36 -27.75
C THR A 770 -26.95 -23.73 -27.91
N GLY A 771 -25.91 -24.56 -27.94
CA GLY A 771 -24.51 -24.14 -28.02
C GLY A 771 -23.64 -24.72 -26.88
N PRO A 772 -22.31 -24.54 -26.97
CA PRO A 772 -21.37 -25.12 -26.01
C PRO A 772 -21.42 -24.40 -24.66
N ARG A 773 -21.26 -25.16 -23.58
CA ARG A 773 -21.15 -24.68 -22.20
C ARG A 773 -19.67 -24.58 -21.82
N VAL A 774 -19.26 -23.40 -21.37
CA VAL A 774 -17.87 -23.11 -21.02
C VAL A 774 -17.81 -22.75 -19.54
N LEU A 775 -16.92 -23.38 -18.78
CA LEU A 775 -16.58 -22.95 -17.42
C LEU A 775 -15.29 -22.13 -17.47
N ILE A 776 -15.29 -20.93 -16.91
CA ILE A 776 -14.08 -20.16 -16.60
C ILE A 776 -13.97 -20.09 -15.08
N PHE A 777 -12.94 -20.73 -14.53
CA PHE A 777 -12.80 -20.89 -13.10
C PHE A 777 -11.42 -20.48 -12.61
N ASN A 778 -11.40 -19.77 -11.47
CA ASN A 778 -10.17 -19.57 -10.72
C ASN A 778 -10.42 -19.38 -9.23
N GLN A 779 -9.55 -19.98 -8.42
CA GLN A 779 -9.39 -19.67 -7.02
C GLN A 779 -7.91 -19.71 -6.65
N GLN A 780 -7.38 -18.62 -6.12
CA GLN A 780 -5.95 -18.46 -5.82
C GLN A 780 -5.69 -18.61 -4.31
N GLY A 781 -4.56 -19.25 -3.95
CA GLY A 781 -4.10 -19.32 -2.56
C GLY A 781 -4.93 -20.20 -1.62
N ARG A 782 -5.69 -21.18 -2.14
CA ARG A 782 -6.38 -22.21 -1.34
C ARG A 782 -6.18 -23.60 -1.95
N ALA A 783 -5.32 -24.40 -1.33
CA ALA A 783 -4.97 -25.74 -1.82
C ALA A 783 -6.18 -26.69 -1.86
N GLU A 784 -7.20 -26.44 -1.04
CA GLU A 784 -8.45 -27.22 -0.92
C GLU A 784 -9.49 -26.81 -1.98
N ALA A 785 -9.24 -25.79 -2.79
CA ALA A 785 -10.18 -25.34 -3.83
C ALA A 785 -10.51 -26.45 -4.86
N VAL A 786 -9.64 -27.45 -4.96
CA VAL A 786 -9.85 -28.65 -5.78
C VAL A 786 -11.14 -29.39 -5.39
N ASP A 787 -11.49 -29.39 -4.10
CA ASP A 787 -12.68 -30.08 -3.57
C ASP A 787 -13.99 -29.42 -4.06
N PHE A 788 -13.92 -28.17 -4.51
CA PHE A 788 -15.09 -27.46 -5.03
C PHE A 788 -15.44 -27.89 -6.46
N LEU A 789 -14.46 -28.35 -7.25
CA LEU A 789 -14.65 -28.73 -8.64
C LEU A 789 -15.67 -29.87 -8.79
N ALA A 790 -15.60 -30.86 -7.89
CA ALA A 790 -16.56 -31.96 -7.86
C ALA A 790 -18.00 -31.46 -7.62
N SER A 791 -18.17 -30.48 -6.74
CA SER A 791 -19.49 -29.87 -6.47
C SER A 791 -20.02 -29.10 -7.67
N ILE A 792 -19.16 -28.36 -8.39
CA ILE A 792 -19.54 -27.61 -9.60
C ILE A 792 -19.92 -28.59 -10.71
N CYS A 793 -19.07 -29.58 -11.00
CA CYS A 793 -19.32 -30.59 -12.02
C CYS A 793 -20.65 -31.31 -11.76
N ALA A 794 -20.85 -31.84 -10.55
CA ALA A 794 -22.09 -32.55 -10.19
C ALA A 794 -23.33 -31.67 -10.30
N ALA A 795 -23.26 -30.42 -9.85
CA ALA A 795 -24.40 -29.51 -9.86
C ALA A 795 -24.72 -28.92 -11.25
N SER A 796 -23.78 -29.00 -12.19
CA SER A 796 -23.93 -28.44 -13.54
C SER A 796 -24.43 -29.45 -14.57
N LYS A 797 -24.49 -30.75 -14.25
CA LYS A 797 -24.99 -31.79 -15.16
C LYS A 797 -26.47 -31.55 -15.51
N LYS A 798 -26.81 -31.73 -16.80
CA LYS A 798 -28.19 -31.63 -17.29
C LYS A 798 -29.07 -32.68 -16.59
N GLN A 799 -30.33 -32.33 -16.33
CA GLN A 799 -31.31 -33.23 -15.72
C GLN A 799 -32.50 -33.42 -16.67
N PRO A 800 -33.01 -34.65 -16.87
CA PRO A 800 -32.51 -35.91 -16.29
C PRO A 800 -31.12 -36.31 -16.85
N ALA A 801 -30.35 -37.04 -16.05
CA ALA A 801 -28.97 -37.41 -16.38
C ALA A 801 -28.92 -38.20 -17.71
N PRO A 802 -28.13 -37.74 -18.72
CA PRO A 802 -27.92 -38.49 -19.96
C PRO A 802 -27.23 -39.84 -19.70
N PRO A 803 -27.18 -40.77 -20.69
CA PRO A 803 -26.32 -41.96 -20.60
C PRO A 803 -24.87 -41.56 -20.27
N PRO A 804 -24.06 -42.45 -19.64
CA PRO A 804 -22.71 -42.11 -19.17
C PRO A 804 -21.79 -41.49 -20.23
N SER A 805 -22.00 -41.82 -21.51
CA SER A 805 -21.29 -41.27 -22.67
C SER A 805 -21.64 -39.82 -23.03
N GLU A 806 -22.75 -39.27 -22.50
CA GLU A 806 -23.25 -37.91 -22.73
C GLU A 806 -23.39 -37.10 -21.42
N ALA A 807 -22.87 -37.64 -20.31
CA ALA A 807 -23.04 -37.08 -18.96
C ALA A 807 -22.10 -35.89 -18.65
N GLN A 808 -21.56 -35.25 -19.69
CA GLN A 808 -20.62 -34.14 -19.61
C GLN A 808 -21.27 -32.89 -19.02
N SER A 809 -20.56 -32.23 -18.12
CA SER A 809 -21.03 -31.04 -17.43
C SER A 809 -20.80 -29.75 -18.24
N PHE A 810 -19.62 -29.64 -18.86
CA PHE A 810 -19.21 -28.51 -19.71
C PHE A 810 -18.43 -29.03 -20.92
N ASP A 811 -18.65 -28.45 -22.10
CA ASP A 811 -17.91 -28.75 -23.32
C ASP A 811 -16.45 -28.30 -23.21
N TYR A 812 -16.24 -27.11 -22.63
CA TYR A 812 -14.92 -26.52 -22.40
C TYR A 812 -14.76 -26.07 -20.95
N VAL A 813 -13.58 -26.28 -20.38
CA VAL A 813 -13.23 -25.79 -19.04
C VAL A 813 -11.90 -25.08 -19.07
N ILE A 814 -11.93 -23.80 -18.71
CA ILE A 814 -10.80 -22.88 -18.76
C ILE A 814 -10.43 -22.51 -17.32
N PHE A 815 -9.19 -22.85 -16.94
CA PHE A 815 -8.58 -22.37 -15.71
C PHE A 815 -7.60 -21.26 -16.04
N CYS A 816 -7.75 -20.10 -15.40
CA CYS A 816 -6.84 -18.97 -15.60
C CYS A 816 -6.36 -18.39 -14.27
N THR A 817 -5.32 -17.54 -14.30
CA THR A 817 -4.94 -16.78 -13.11
C THR A 817 -5.87 -15.56 -12.92
N ASN A 818 -5.66 -14.77 -11.86
CA ASN A 818 -6.34 -13.49 -11.68
C ASN A 818 -5.63 -12.32 -12.40
N VAL A 819 -4.53 -12.58 -13.11
CA VAL A 819 -3.86 -11.57 -13.95
C VAL A 819 -4.86 -11.11 -15.01
N THR A 820 -5.17 -9.82 -15.03
CA THR A 820 -6.29 -9.29 -15.80
C THR A 820 -5.98 -9.23 -17.30
N TYR A 821 -4.86 -8.63 -17.68
CA TYR A 821 -4.45 -8.38 -19.06
C TYR A 821 -3.12 -9.04 -19.38
N ALA A 822 -2.97 -9.55 -20.60
CA ALA A 822 -1.74 -10.22 -21.03
C ALA A 822 -0.54 -9.25 -21.09
N ALA A 823 -0.76 -8.04 -21.59
CA ALA A 823 0.31 -7.06 -21.80
C ALA A 823 0.70 -6.27 -20.55
N THR A 824 -0.27 -5.90 -19.71
CA THR A 824 -0.06 -4.97 -18.58
C THR A 824 -0.21 -5.63 -17.21
N GLY A 825 -0.52 -6.92 -17.15
CA GLY A 825 -0.70 -7.65 -15.90
C GLY A 825 -2.03 -7.34 -15.20
N TYR A 826 -1.99 -7.19 -13.87
CA TYR A 826 -3.18 -6.90 -13.08
C TYR A 826 -3.73 -5.50 -13.36
N LYS A 827 -5.06 -5.36 -13.39
CA LYS A 827 -5.68 -4.06 -13.13
C LYS A 827 -5.23 -3.57 -11.75
N ARG A 828 -4.92 -2.28 -11.61
CA ARG A 828 -4.43 -1.67 -10.35
C ARG A 828 -5.27 -2.04 -9.12
N ASP A 829 -6.60 -2.05 -9.27
CA ASP A 829 -7.54 -2.42 -8.20
C ASP A 829 -7.41 -3.88 -7.74
N PHE A 830 -6.92 -4.77 -8.61
CA PHE A 830 -6.86 -6.22 -8.37
C PHE A 830 -5.47 -6.74 -8.02
N VAL A 831 -4.48 -5.87 -7.86
CA VAL A 831 -3.17 -6.25 -7.34
C VAL A 831 -3.37 -6.97 -6.01
N ASN A 832 -2.84 -8.18 -5.90
CA ASN A 832 -2.92 -8.98 -4.67
C ASN A 832 -1.54 -9.51 -4.31
N ARG A 833 -0.90 -8.90 -3.31
CA ARG A 833 0.43 -9.28 -2.82
C ARG A 833 0.41 -10.39 -1.77
N GLN A 834 -0.76 -10.92 -1.46
CA GLN A 834 -0.98 -11.94 -0.42
C GLN A 834 -0.91 -13.38 -0.94
N VAL A 835 -0.63 -13.56 -2.23
CA VAL A 835 -0.53 -14.85 -2.90
C VAL A 835 0.93 -15.08 -3.31
N ASP A 836 1.37 -16.34 -3.28
CA ASP A 836 2.71 -16.74 -3.72
C ASP A 836 2.95 -16.39 -5.19
N PRO A 837 3.87 -15.45 -5.51
CA PRO A 837 4.16 -15.06 -6.89
C PRO A 837 4.65 -16.23 -7.76
N ALA A 838 5.38 -17.19 -7.18
CA ALA A 838 5.89 -18.35 -7.91
C ALA A 838 4.75 -19.30 -8.30
N GLU A 839 3.73 -19.45 -7.44
CA GLU A 839 2.54 -20.24 -7.75
C GLU A 839 1.75 -19.62 -8.91
N VAL A 840 1.66 -18.29 -8.96
CA VAL A 840 0.99 -17.55 -10.05
C VAL A 840 1.75 -17.71 -11.36
N ALA A 841 3.06 -17.44 -11.36
CA ALA A 841 3.90 -17.52 -12.55
C ALA A 841 3.96 -18.95 -13.10
N GLY A 842 3.99 -19.95 -12.21
CA GLY A 842 3.93 -21.36 -12.56
C GLY A 842 2.54 -21.87 -12.91
N MET A 843 1.47 -21.07 -12.75
CA MET A 843 0.07 -21.50 -12.88
C MET A 843 -0.22 -22.81 -12.13
N THR A 844 0.41 -23.00 -10.97
CA THR A 844 0.47 -24.30 -10.28
C THR A 844 -0.93 -24.74 -9.83
N ALA A 845 -1.72 -23.82 -9.27
CA ALA A 845 -3.12 -24.07 -8.91
C ALA A 845 -3.97 -24.43 -10.14
N GLN A 846 -3.85 -23.66 -11.23
CA GLN A 846 -4.65 -23.86 -12.44
C GLN A 846 -4.35 -25.19 -13.10
N ARG A 847 -3.07 -25.60 -13.16
CA ARG A 847 -2.67 -26.93 -13.64
C ARG A 847 -3.24 -28.05 -12.76
N ARG A 848 -3.21 -27.89 -11.44
CA ARG A 848 -3.84 -28.86 -10.52
C ARG A 848 -5.35 -28.94 -10.69
N PHE A 849 -6.02 -27.82 -10.95
CA PHE A 849 -7.45 -27.79 -11.27
C PHE A 849 -7.72 -28.51 -12.58
N ALA A 850 -6.92 -28.26 -13.61
CA ALA A 850 -7.00 -28.93 -14.90
C ALA A 850 -6.87 -30.45 -14.79
N ASP A 851 -5.83 -30.92 -14.10
CA ASP A 851 -5.60 -32.35 -13.85
C ASP A 851 -6.78 -33.00 -13.10
N THR A 852 -7.37 -32.26 -12.16
CA THR A 852 -8.51 -32.77 -11.40
C THR A 852 -9.78 -32.80 -12.24
N TRP A 853 -10.04 -31.76 -13.03
CA TRP A 853 -11.21 -31.72 -13.89
C TRP A 853 -11.16 -32.82 -14.96
N ALA A 854 -10.00 -33.04 -15.57
CA ALA A 854 -9.80 -34.10 -16.55
C ALA A 854 -10.12 -35.51 -16.01
N ARG A 855 -9.98 -35.73 -14.68
CA ARG A 855 -10.42 -36.97 -14.02
C ARG A 855 -11.92 -37.00 -13.71
N LEU A 856 -12.52 -35.85 -13.38
CA LEU A 856 -13.93 -35.74 -13.02
C LEU A 856 -14.86 -35.81 -14.24
N ASP A 857 -14.44 -35.23 -15.36
CA ASP A 857 -15.20 -35.13 -16.60
C ASP A 857 -14.26 -35.27 -17.82
N PRO A 858 -13.85 -36.50 -18.19
CA PRO A 858 -12.86 -36.74 -19.24
C PRO A 858 -13.28 -36.29 -20.64
N GLY A 859 -14.57 -35.99 -20.86
CA GLY A 859 -15.09 -35.50 -22.14
C GLY A 859 -14.86 -34.01 -22.37
N ALA A 860 -14.49 -33.25 -21.33
CA ALA A 860 -14.27 -31.81 -21.42
C ALA A 860 -12.92 -31.44 -22.06
N ASP A 861 -12.94 -30.45 -22.96
CA ASP A 861 -11.71 -29.79 -23.42
C ASP A 861 -11.22 -28.84 -22.30
N VAL A 862 -10.17 -29.27 -21.60
CA VAL A 862 -9.60 -28.55 -20.47
C VAL A 862 -8.41 -27.69 -20.92
N ARG A 863 -8.49 -26.39 -20.64
CA ARG A 863 -7.48 -25.38 -21.02
C ARG A 863 -6.95 -24.65 -19.80
N VAL A 864 -5.66 -24.34 -19.82
CA VAL A 864 -5.00 -23.50 -18.82
C VAL A 864 -4.44 -22.27 -19.52
N LEU A 865 -4.91 -21.09 -19.12
CA LEU A 865 -4.54 -19.82 -19.75
C LEU A 865 -3.93 -18.85 -18.74
N PRO A 866 -2.95 -18.02 -19.14
CA PRO A 866 -2.26 -17.13 -18.19
C PRO A 866 -3.17 -16.05 -17.63
N THR A 867 -4.06 -15.46 -18.43
CA THR A 867 -4.84 -14.28 -18.03
C THR A 867 -6.35 -14.43 -18.19
N ILE A 868 -7.09 -13.55 -17.52
CA ILE A 868 -8.55 -13.42 -17.66
C ILE A 868 -8.90 -13.01 -19.10
N GLU A 869 -8.17 -12.05 -19.66
CA GLU A 869 -8.35 -11.59 -21.04
C GLU A 869 -8.26 -12.74 -22.05
N GLU A 870 -7.24 -13.58 -21.96
CA GLU A 870 -7.09 -14.74 -22.84
C GLU A 870 -8.20 -15.78 -22.62
N ALA A 871 -8.65 -15.98 -21.38
CA ALA A 871 -9.77 -16.88 -21.09
C ALA A 871 -11.08 -16.40 -21.72
N LEU A 872 -11.37 -15.10 -21.64
CA LEU A 872 -12.54 -14.51 -22.29
C LEU A 872 -12.43 -14.56 -23.81
N ALA A 873 -11.26 -14.23 -24.37
CA ALA A 873 -11.00 -14.32 -25.81
C ALA A 873 -11.16 -15.74 -26.34
N CYS A 874 -10.67 -16.73 -25.59
CA CYS A 874 -10.86 -18.15 -25.89
C CYS A 874 -12.34 -18.52 -25.95
N ALA A 875 -13.15 -18.11 -24.95
CA ALA A 875 -14.58 -18.38 -24.94
C ALA A 875 -15.34 -17.68 -26.09
N ARG A 876 -14.95 -16.45 -26.45
CA ARG A 876 -15.50 -15.74 -27.62
C ARG A 876 -15.19 -16.46 -28.93
N GLY A 877 -13.97 -16.99 -29.08
CA GLY A 877 -13.55 -17.73 -30.27
C GLY A 877 -14.41 -18.97 -30.55
N LEU A 878 -14.95 -19.60 -29.51
CA LEU A 878 -15.86 -20.74 -29.65
C LEU A 878 -17.22 -20.38 -30.28
N GLY A 879 -17.57 -19.09 -30.32
CA GLY A 879 -18.81 -18.60 -30.91
C GLY A 879 -18.75 -18.35 -32.42
N ALA A 880 -17.55 -18.25 -33.00
CA ALA A 880 -17.36 -17.79 -34.38
C ALA A 880 -18.03 -18.70 -35.43
N ASP A 881 -17.98 -20.02 -35.20
CA ASP A 881 -18.49 -21.03 -36.14
C ASP A 881 -19.89 -21.57 -35.74
N LEU A 882 -20.57 -20.92 -34.78
CA LEU A 882 -21.88 -21.41 -34.32
C LEU A 882 -23.01 -21.08 -35.31
N PRO A 883 -23.93 -22.04 -35.56
CA PRO A 883 -25.15 -21.79 -36.34
C PRO A 883 -25.95 -20.59 -35.85
N GLU A 884 -26.74 -19.99 -36.74
CA GLU A 884 -27.66 -18.92 -36.39
C GLU A 884 -28.62 -19.35 -35.26
N GLY A 885 -28.79 -18.50 -34.25
CA GLY A 885 -29.58 -18.82 -33.05
C GLY A 885 -28.86 -19.62 -31.95
N SER A 886 -27.66 -20.16 -32.20
CA SER A 886 -26.84 -20.81 -31.16
C SER A 886 -25.85 -19.85 -30.51
N THR A 887 -25.66 -19.97 -29.20
CA THR A 887 -24.77 -19.09 -28.41
C THR A 887 -23.94 -19.89 -27.41
N VAL A 888 -22.68 -19.51 -27.24
CA VAL A 888 -21.82 -20.03 -26.17
C VAL A 888 -22.41 -19.65 -24.81
N GLN A 889 -22.50 -20.59 -23.88
CA GLN A 889 -22.93 -20.33 -22.50
C GLN A 889 -21.71 -20.35 -21.57
N ALA A 890 -21.11 -19.18 -21.32
CA ALA A 890 -19.88 -19.06 -20.55
C ALA A 890 -20.17 -18.72 -19.08
N TYR A 891 -19.78 -19.60 -18.17
CA TYR A 891 -19.94 -19.46 -16.72
C TYR A 891 -18.63 -19.03 -16.08
N VAL A 892 -18.58 -17.80 -15.54
CA VAL A 892 -17.39 -17.23 -14.89
C VAL A 892 -17.60 -17.22 -13.37
N THR A 893 -16.78 -17.99 -12.64
CA THR A 893 -16.94 -18.16 -11.18
C THR A 893 -15.65 -18.57 -10.46
N GLY A 894 -15.66 -18.68 -9.13
CA GLY A 894 -14.57 -19.21 -8.32
C GLY A 894 -13.91 -18.17 -7.42
N SER A 895 -13.94 -16.89 -7.81
CA SER A 895 -13.49 -15.79 -6.97
C SER A 895 -14.07 -14.45 -7.42
N LEU A 896 -14.15 -13.50 -6.48
CA LEU A 896 -14.54 -12.12 -6.80
C LEU A 896 -13.48 -11.39 -7.65
N HIS A 897 -12.20 -11.77 -7.55
CA HIS A 897 -11.14 -11.19 -8.38
C HIS A 897 -11.27 -11.58 -9.85
N LEU A 898 -11.53 -12.86 -10.15
CA LEU A 898 -11.80 -13.32 -11.51
C LEU A 898 -13.03 -12.64 -12.08
N VAL A 899 -14.12 -12.63 -11.32
CA VAL A 899 -15.40 -12.04 -11.77
C VAL A 899 -15.28 -10.53 -11.96
N GLY A 900 -14.59 -9.84 -11.06
CA GLY A 900 -14.28 -8.42 -11.19
C GLY A 900 -13.43 -8.08 -12.41
N GLY A 901 -12.36 -8.86 -12.63
CA GLY A 901 -11.51 -8.76 -13.81
C GLY A 901 -12.29 -8.99 -15.11
N ALA A 902 -13.15 -10.02 -15.12
CA ALA A 902 -13.97 -10.33 -16.27
C ALA A 902 -14.97 -9.21 -16.58
N LEU A 903 -15.73 -8.73 -15.58
CA LEU A 903 -16.67 -7.62 -15.78
C LEU A 903 -15.95 -6.34 -16.23
N GLY A 904 -14.77 -6.05 -15.69
CA GLY A 904 -13.95 -4.91 -16.11
C GLY A 904 -13.56 -4.97 -17.59
N ILE A 905 -13.28 -6.17 -18.14
CA ILE A 905 -12.99 -6.37 -19.56
C ILE A 905 -14.27 -6.33 -20.42
N LEU A 906 -15.35 -6.94 -19.94
CA LEU A 906 -16.62 -7.03 -20.67
C LEU A 906 -17.33 -5.68 -20.81
N GLU A 907 -17.13 -4.76 -19.86
CA GLU A 907 -17.87 -3.48 -19.79
C GLU A 907 -16.99 -2.25 -20.03
N GLN A 908 -15.67 -2.40 -19.94
CA GLN A 908 -14.70 -1.31 -20.15
C GLN A 908 -15.05 -0.05 -19.32
N ALA A 909 -15.45 1.04 -19.98
CA ALA A 909 -15.78 2.32 -19.34
C ALA A 909 -17.11 2.29 -18.57
N ASP A 910 -18.04 1.39 -18.93
CA ASP A 910 -19.38 1.28 -18.32
C ASP A 910 -19.38 0.44 -17.03
N ALA A 911 -18.20 0.10 -16.52
CA ALA A 911 -18.06 -0.91 -15.49
C ALA A 911 -18.49 -0.45 -14.07
N LEU A 912 -18.47 0.86 -13.80
CA LEU A 912 -18.66 1.45 -12.46
C LEU A 912 -19.92 2.29 -12.30
#